data_AF-A3U0E3-F1
#
_entry.id   AF-A3U0E3-F1
#
_cell.length_a   1.000
_cell.length_b   1.000
_cell.length_c   1.000
_cell.angle_alpha   90.00
_cell.angle_beta   90.00
_cell.angle_gamma   90.00
#
_symmetry.space_group_name_H-M   'P 1'
#
loop_
_entity.id
_entity.type
_entity.pdbx_description
1 polymer ?
#
loop_
_entity_poly.entity_id
_entity_poly.type
_entity_poly.pdbx_seq_one_letter_code
_entity_poly.pdbx_strand_id
1 'polypeptide(L)'
;MSDDTTTLLSARGLSGGYGRVPILYGIDLEVAENEVVGVLGHNGMGKTTLLKTLMGFLPATAGEVRFDRTDITRAAPSDRGRMGIGYVPQGRGIFPQLSVRDNLRFAWHDTGAGSEAQVMESVLKDFPRLTRLLDRDGGALSGGEQQLLALARCLMGDPDLLLLDEPTEGIQPSIIEEMAETLLHLRETRGLSILLVEQNFDFIADLSDRVLVLERGRVTGTLSRAELSDRSRVDALLGFGARGTRQGGPAPAAARGRPSGPTSSDPKISQRPGPETPPPPQPLKVTAMTIKRPTLSQMRAMADRFGMSLSDEDLLEYTEIIEPFMQSYDRLDAMPDYLPEVRYPRSPGYHPDPTENPLNAWYVKTEVRGAPDGKLRGKRIALKDTICLAGVPLMNGSSIMEGYTPEIDATIVTRMLDEGAIIAGKAHCENFCLSGGSHTNAKGPVHNPWKRGYMAGGSSSGSAALVAADEVDMAIAGDQGGSVRIPASNCGVYGMKPTHGLVPYTGAMPIEQTIDHLGPVTKTVADNALLLEVLAGPDGLDPRQYNPTVYSYTEALGRGAHGLRIGILKEGFAHPNSEPDVDQKVLQAAERFRELGARVEDVSVPEHHTAMDAWTAITLEGLQDGMMWGNSTGTNYKGLFLPSMTDHMSQWKNRADELSHSLKACMFVGEHAQRQYRGRFYGKAQNIMRKCNDRYLAALKQYDLLLLPTLPVKPQPHPPADCSLSLYVQRAFEMTANTAPFNGGLPAMSLPCGLSEGLPIGLMLVGPNYGEMKIYQAAHAFEQSGDWRDM
;
A
#
# COMPACT_ATOMS: atom_id res chain seq x y z
N MET A 1 -13.40 54.23 32.34
CA MET A 1 -11.97 53.86 32.25
C MET A 1 -11.90 52.79 31.18
N SER A 2 -11.16 53.04 30.11
CA SER A 2 -10.96 52.09 29.02
C SER A 2 -10.07 50.96 29.56
N ASP A 3 -10.63 49.78 29.77
CA ASP A 3 -9.82 48.58 29.99
C ASP A 3 -9.10 48.27 28.70
N ASP A 4 -7.78 48.49 28.73
CA ASP A 4 -6.84 48.24 27.64
C ASP A 4 -6.60 46.71 27.61
N THR A 5 -7.50 45.95 26.98
CA THR A 5 -7.37 44.49 26.87
C THR A 5 -6.21 44.17 25.93
N THR A 6 -5.11 43.65 26.47
CA THR A 6 -3.94 43.25 25.67
C THR A 6 -4.30 42.10 24.75
N THR A 7 -4.14 42.30 23.43
CA THR A 7 -4.34 41.25 22.42
C THR A 7 -3.21 40.22 22.48
N LEU A 8 -3.54 38.97 22.83
CA LEU A 8 -2.59 37.87 22.91
C LEU A 8 -2.34 37.24 21.52
N LEU A 9 -3.39 36.96 20.75
CA LEU A 9 -3.30 36.47 19.37
C LEU A 9 -4.04 37.41 18.43
N SER A 10 -3.42 37.74 17.29
CA SER A 10 -4.09 38.44 16.20
C SER A 10 -3.77 37.80 14.86
N ALA A 11 -4.79 37.61 14.02
CA ALA A 11 -4.68 37.19 12.65
C ALA A 11 -5.36 38.25 11.77
N ARG A 12 -4.66 38.77 10.77
CA ARG A 12 -5.15 39.82 9.87
C ARG A 12 -5.02 39.41 8.42
N GLY A 13 -6.13 39.41 7.69
CA GLY A 13 -6.20 38.98 6.29
C GLY A 13 -5.72 37.55 6.06
N LEU A 14 -5.82 36.69 7.08
CA LEU A 14 -5.20 35.36 7.07
C LEU A 14 -5.85 34.47 6.00
N SER A 15 -5.03 33.99 5.06
CA SER A 15 -5.42 33.04 4.03
C SER A 15 -4.48 31.84 4.06
N GLY A 16 -5.02 30.66 3.82
CA GLY A 16 -4.28 29.40 3.98
C GLY A 16 -5.11 28.20 3.53
N GLY A 17 -4.45 27.06 3.34
CA GLY A 17 -5.11 25.85 2.86
C GLY A 17 -4.12 24.74 2.52
N TYR A 18 -4.60 23.70 1.84
CA TYR A 18 -3.81 22.52 1.53
C TYR A 18 -3.23 22.64 0.12
N GLY A 19 -1.91 22.83 0.03
CA GLY A 19 -1.22 23.03 -1.25
C GLY A 19 -1.71 24.28 -1.98
N ARG A 20 -2.30 24.09 -3.17
CA ARG A 20 -2.84 25.19 -3.99
C ARG A 20 -4.32 25.49 -3.75
N VAL A 21 -4.99 24.74 -2.88
CA VAL A 21 -6.44 24.92 -2.62
C VAL A 21 -6.59 25.86 -1.42
N PRO A 22 -7.01 27.13 -1.63
CA PRO A 22 -7.29 28.04 -0.52
C PRO A 22 -8.55 27.56 0.21
N ILE A 23 -8.46 27.48 1.53
CA ILE A 23 -9.60 27.14 2.38
C ILE A 23 -10.02 28.35 3.20
N LEU A 24 -9.05 29.13 3.69
CA LEU A 24 -9.28 30.39 4.40
C LEU A 24 -9.09 31.57 3.46
N TYR A 25 -9.97 32.56 3.55
CA TYR A 25 -10.02 33.70 2.65
C TYR A 25 -10.07 35.01 3.43
N GLY A 26 -8.91 35.51 3.84
CA GLY A 26 -8.82 36.82 4.49
C GLY A 26 -9.49 36.87 5.85
N ILE A 27 -9.15 35.93 6.74
CA ILE A 27 -9.69 35.86 8.10
C ILE A 27 -9.06 36.96 8.97
N ASP A 28 -9.91 37.75 9.60
CA ASP A 28 -9.56 38.66 10.69
C ASP A 28 -10.10 38.08 12.01
N LEU A 29 -9.22 37.87 12.98
CA LEU A 29 -9.51 37.32 14.31
C LEU A 29 -8.53 37.91 15.31
N GLU A 30 -9.00 38.24 16.50
CA GLU A 30 -8.17 38.58 17.66
C GLU A 30 -8.63 37.74 18.86
N VAL A 31 -7.73 37.44 19.79
CA VAL A 31 -7.99 36.81 21.09
C VAL A 31 -7.22 37.62 22.14
N ALA A 32 -7.92 38.19 23.11
CA ALA A 32 -7.32 38.91 24.22
C ALA A 32 -6.79 37.94 25.29
N GLU A 33 -5.89 38.42 26.14
CA GLU A 33 -5.47 37.69 27.33
C GLU A 33 -6.68 37.34 28.20
N ASN A 34 -6.72 36.08 28.68
CA ASN A 34 -7.79 35.54 29.51
C ASN A 34 -9.20 35.56 28.84
N GLU A 35 -9.24 35.57 27.51
CA GLU A 35 -10.47 35.50 26.70
C GLU A 35 -10.68 34.08 26.16
N VAL A 36 -11.95 33.65 26.12
CA VAL A 36 -12.38 32.48 25.35
C VAL A 36 -13.11 32.95 24.10
N VAL A 37 -12.55 32.68 22.94
CA VAL A 37 -13.18 32.94 21.65
C VAL A 37 -13.62 31.62 21.03
N GLY A 38 -14.92 31.52 20.76
CA GLY A 38 -15.48 30.41 20.00
C GLY A 38 -15.45 30.68 18.51
N VAL A 39 -15.26 29.64 17.70
CA VAL A 39 -15.45 29.66 16.25
C VAL A 39 -16.45 28.56 15.89
N LEU A 40 -17.64 28.98 15.49
CA LEU A 40 -18.76 28.11 15.16
C LEU A 40 -18.94 28.02 13.64
N GLY A 41 -19.23 26.83 13.15
CA GLY A 41 -19.55 26.62 11.75
C GLY A 41 -19.79 25.14 11.43
N HIS A 42 -20.51 24.88 10.34
CA HIS A 42 -20.79 23.52 9.88
C HIS A 42 -19.50 22.79 9.45
N ASN A 43 -19.61 21.47 9.27
CA ASN A 43 -18.50 20.66 8.77
C ASN A 43 -18.04 21.15 7.38
N GLY A 44 -16.72 21.26 7.20
CA GLY A 44 -16.12 21.76 5.97
C GLY A 44 -16.03 23.29 5.83
N MET A 45 -16.44 24.08 6.82
CA MET A 45 -16.35 25.55 6.73
C MET A 45 -14.94 26.13 6.94
N GLY A 46 -13.94 25.29 7.25
CA GLY A 46 -12.54 25.68 7.37
C GLY A 46 -12.02 25.79 8.81
N LYS A 47 -12.79 25.37 9.82
CA LYS A 47 -12.47 25.54 11.25
C LYS A 47 -11.14 24.88 11.67
N THR A 48 -10.97 23.58 11.42
CA THR A 48 -9.69 22.87 11.61
C THR A 48 -8.55 23.46 10.77
N THR A 49 -8.85 24.00 9.58
CA THR A 49 -7.83 24.64 8.75
C THR A 49 -7.36 25.96 9.37
N LEU A 50 -8.27 26.72 9.99
CA LEU A 50 -7.94 27.92 10.76
C LEU A 50 -6.96 27.58 11.88
N LEU A 51 -7.29 26.62 12.75
CA LEU A 51 -6.40 26.23 13.86
C LEU A 51 -5.05 25.68 13.37
N LYS A 52 -5.04 24.82 12.36
CA LYS A 52 -3.78 24.31 11.77
C LYS A 52 -2.91 25.41 11.15
N THR A 53 -3.52 26.46 10.60
CA THR A 53 -2.78 27.62 10.05
C THR A 53 -2.25 28.51 11.18
N LEU A 54 -3.04 28.75 12.23
CA LEU A 54 -2.62 29.49 13.43
C LEU A 54 -1.52 28.76 14.21
N MET A 55 -1.52 27.42 14.20
CA MET A 55 -0.47 26.60 14.81
C MET A 55 0.73 26.38 13.86
N GLY A 56 0.66 26.80 12.60
CA GLY A 56 1.75 26.69 11.62
C GLY A 56 1.93 25.31 10.99
N PHE A 57 0.99 24.37 11.18
CA PHE A 57 0.97 23.09 10.46
C PHE A 57 0.60 23.27 8.99
N LEU A 58 -0.15 24.33 8.67
CA LEU A 58 -0.42 24.77 7.32
C LEU A 58 0.19 26.17 7.09
N PRO A 59 0.87 26.40 5.96
CA PRO A 59 1.45 27.71 5.69
C PRO A 59 0.35 28.74 5.39
N ALA A 60 0.48 29.93 5.97
CA ALA A 60 -0.27 31.09 5.54
C ALA A 60 0.19 31.51 4.13
N THR A 61 -0.75 31.60 3.19
CA THR A 61 -0.50 32.05 1.81
C THR A 61 -0.58 33.57 1.69
N ALA A 62 -1.36 34.21 2.57
CA ALA A 62 -1.45 35.66 2.73
C ALA A 62 -1.89 36.02 4.15
N GLY A 63 -1.75 37.30 4.51
CA GLY A 63 -2.06 37.81 5.85
C GLY A 63 -0.91 37.67 6.84
N GLU A 64 -1.19 38.01 8.08
CA GLU A 64 -0.24 38.04 9.20
C GLU A 64 -0.85 37.40 10.43
N VAL A 65 -0.05 36.66 11.19
CA VAL A 65 -0.41 36.11 12.51
C VAL A 65 0.62 36.59 13.52
N ARG A 66 0.17 37.27 14.57
CA ARG A 66 1.00 37.67 15.71
C ARG A 66 0.53 37.01 17.00
N PHE A 67 1.49 36.60 17.81
CA PHE A 67 1.28 36.09 19.17
C PHE A 67 2.18 36.88 20.12
N ASP A 68 1.60 37.44 21.18
CA ASP A 68 2.23 38.39 22.11
C ASP A 68 3.15 39.40 21.39
N ARG A 69 2.54 40.19 20.48
CA ARG A 69 3.19 41.21 19.63
C ARG A 69 4.25 40.69 18.65
N THR A 70 4.58 39.41 18.67
CA THR A 70 5.59 38.78 17.80
C THR A 70 4.94 38.22 16.54
N ASP A 71 5.46 38.54 15.36
CA ASP A 71 5.01 37.92 14.11
C ASP A 71 5.46 36.45 14.05
N ILE A 72 4.48 35.55 14.08
CA ILE A 72 4.66 34.11 14.03
C ILE A 72 4.22 33.52 12.69
N THR A 73 3.83 34.33 11.70
CA THR A 73 3.22 33.89 10.42
C THR A 73 4.02 32.76 9.76
N ARG A 74 5.35 32.85 9.80
CA ARG A 74 6.29 31.88 9.20
C ARG A 74 6.98 30.95 10.22
N ALA A 75 6.70 31.10 11.52
CA ALA A 75 7.27 30.26 12.56
C ALA A 75 6.74 28.82 12.46
N ALA A 76 7.59 27.83 12.71
CA ALA A 76 7.23 26.43 12.70
C ALA A 76 6.35 26.07 13.93
N PRO A 77 5.55 24.99 13.87
CA PRO A 77 4.73 24.56 15.01
C PRO A 77 5.50 24.37 16.32
N SER A 78 6.72 23.84 16.25
CA SER A 78 7.56 23.65 17.44
C SER A 78 7.95 24.97 18.11
N ASP A 79 8.17 26.02 17.33
CA ASP A 79 8.55 27.33 17.85
C ASP A 79 7.34 28.02 18.48
N ARG A 80 6.18 27.92 17.83
CA ARG A 80 4.90 28.40 18.38
C ARG A 80 4.53 27.69 19.68
N GLY A 81 4.77 26.38 19.76
CA GLY A 81 4.59 25.60 20.99
C GLY A 81 5.47 26.11 22.14
N ARG A 82 6.75 26.37 21.86
CA ARG A 82 7.69 26.94 22.84
C ARG A 82 7.37 28.37 23.25
N MET A 83 6.64 29.10 22.41
CA MET A 83 6.14 30.44 22.73
C MET A 83 4.90 30.44 23.62
N GLY A 84 4.31 29.27 23.93
CA GLY A 84 3.13 29.17 24.79
C GLY A 84 1.82 28.87 24.06
N ILE A 85 1.86 28.43 22.79
CA ILE A 85 0.66 28.01 22.05
C ILE A 85 0.47 26.50 22.12
N GLY A 86 -0.53 26.05 22.88
CA GLY A 86 -0.98 24.66 22.93
C GLY A 86 -1.99 24.34 21.84
N TYR A 87 -1.96 23.14 21.27
CA TYR A 87 -2.95 22.67 20.31
C TYR A 87 -3.41 21.26 20.62
N VAL A 88 -4.72 21.10 20.77
CA VAL A 88 -5.40 19.80 20.85
C VAL A 88 -6.16 19.61 19.54
N PRO A 89 -5.69 18.73 18.64
CA PRO A 89 -6.30 18.51 17.33
C PRO A 89 -7.66 17.82 17.42
N GLN A 90 -8.39 17.83 16.30
CA GLN A 90 -9.58 16.99 16.14
C GLN A 90 -9.19 15.51 16.24
N GLY A 91 -9.91 14.79 17.09
CA GLY A 91 -9.51 13.46 17.54
C GLY A 91 -8.46 13.52 18.67
N ARG A 92 -8.36 12.46 19.46
CA ARG A 92 -7.74 12.55 20.79
C ARG A 92 -6.22 12.84 20.79
N GLY A 93 -5.52 12.64 19.68
CA GLY A 93 -4.10 12.98 19.54
C GLY A 93 -3.13 12.27 20.50
N ILE A 94 -3.56 11.31 21.32
CA ILE A 94 -2.75 10.58 22.32
C ILE A 94 -1.87 9.48 21.69
N PHE A 95 -0.89 8.97 22.46
CA PHE A 95 -0.13 7.76 22.12
C PHE A 95 -0.79 6.54 22.75
N PRO A 96 -1.54 5.71 22.00
CA PRO A 96 -2.41 4.69 22.60
C PRO A 96 -1.64 3.52 23.23
N GLN A 97 -0.39 3.28 22.82
CA GLN A 97 0.47 2.24 23.40
C GLN A 97 1.28 2.70 24.62
N LEU A 98 1.22 4.00 24.96
CA LEU A 98 1.86 4.53 26.15
C LEU A 98 0.85 4.57 27.30
N SER A 99 1.35 4.41 28.53
CA SER A 99 0.53 4.63 29.73
C SER A 99 0.03 6.08 29.79
N VAL A 100 -1.03 6.34 30.57
CA VAL A 100 -1.47 7.72 30.86
C VAL A 100 -0.32 8.56 31.40
N ARG A 101 0.48 8.01 32.31
CA ARG A 101 1.67 8.67 32.85
C ARG A 101 2.64 9.02 31.74
N ASP A 102 3.00 8.08 30.88
CA ASP A 102 3.99 8.31 29.82
C ASP A 102 3.47 9.27 28.73
N ASN A 103 2.16 9.30 28.49
CA ASN A 103 1.54 10.32 27.63
C ASN A 103 1.76 11.73 28.18
N LEU A 104 1.56 11.95 29.49
CA LEU A 104 1.79 13.26 30.12
C LEU A 104 3.28 13.63 30.11
N ARG A 105 4.16 12.69 30.49
CA ARG A 105 5.61 12.91 30.54
C ARG A 105 6.18 13.29 29.18
N PHE A 106 5.67 12.71 28.10
CA PHE A 106 6.14 12.98 26.74
C PHE A 106 5.99 14.46 26.33
N ALA A 107 4.97 15.15 26.84
CA ALA A 107 4.69 16.54 26.50
C ALA A 107 5.35 17.56 27.43
N TRP A 108 6.06 17.10 28.47
CA TRP A 108 6.85 17.98 29.31
C TRP A 108 8.15 18.39 28.60
N HIS A 109 8.48 19.67 28.66
CA HIS A 109 9.70 20.24 28.11
C HIS A 109 10.36 21.15 29.15
N ASP A 110 11.69 21.16 29.19
CA ASP A 110 12.52 21.89 30.18
C ASP A 110 12.54 23.43 29.98
N THR A 111 11.52 23.96 29.29
CA THR A 111 11.37 25.39 28.99
C THR A 111 10.35 26.09 29.90
N GLY A 112 9.66 25.36 30.79
CA GLY A 112 8.61 25.86 31.68
C GLY A 112 9.03 26.06 33.15
N ALA A 113 8.10 26.56 33.98
CA ALA A 113 8.36 27.07 35.33
C ALA A 113 8.42 26.02 36.47
N GLY A 114 8.74 24.76 36.19
CA GLY A 114 8.81 23.73 37.24
C GLY A 114 9.35 22.37 36.78
N SER A 115 9.75 21.54 37.73
CA SER A 115 10.17 20.16 37.45
C SER A 115 9.01 19.32 36.90
N GLU A 116 9.34 18.29 36.10
CA GLU A 116 8.37 17.35 35.53
C GLU A 116 7.33 16.86 36.56
N ALA A 117 7.80 16.51 37.76
CA ALA A 117 6.95 16.03 38.84
C ALA A 117 5.97 17.11 39.36
N GLN A 118 6.42 18.36 39.49
CA GLN A 118 5.57 19.47 39.96
C GLN A 118 4.51 19.83 38.93
N VAL A 119 4.87 19.88 37.64
CA VAL A 119 3.92 20.16 36.56
C VAL A 119 2.90 19.03 36.44
N MET A 120 3.34 17.77 36.48
CA MET A 120 2.45 16.62 36.45
C MET A 120 1.50 16.57 37.65
N GLU A 121 1.98 16.88 38.86
CA GLU A 121 1.11 16.97 40.05
C GLU A 121 0.06 18.09 39.89
N SER A 122 0.47 19.24 39.37
CA SER A 122 -0.42 20.37 39.10
C SER A 122 -1.51 20.00 38.08
N VAL A 123 -1.12 19.41 36.94
CA VAL A 123 -2.07 18.96 35.91
C VAL A 123 -3.00 17.88 36.46
N LEU A 124 -2.53 16.92 37.25
CA LEU A 124 -3.39 15.87 37.82
C LEU A 124 -4.38 16.39 38.87
N LYS A 125 -4.14 17.56 39.48
CA LYS A 125 -5.12 18.24 40.35
C LYS A 125 -6.30 18.78 39.53
N ASP A 126 -6.03 19.29 38.33
CA ASP A 126 -7.06 19.77 37.41
C ASP A 126 -7.81 18.62 36.73
N PHE A 127 -7.18 17.45 36.58
CA PHE A 127 -7.76 16.24 35.98
C PHE A 127 -7.77 15.04 36.93
N PRO A 128 -8.52 15.08 38.06
CA PRO A 128 -8.46 14.06 39.11
C PRO A 128 -8.84 12.66 38.61
N ARG A 129 -9.64 12.58 37.54
CA ARG A 129 -10.07 11.34 36.90
C ARG A 129 -8.90 10.53 36.32
N LEU A 130 -7.83 11.20 35.88
CA LEU A 130 -6.64 10.57 35.30
C LEU A 130 -5.71 9.96 36.34
N THR A 131 -5.74 10.44 37.60
CA THR A 131 -4.86 9.97 38.69
C THR A 131 -4.97 8.47 38.92
N ARG A 132 -6.20 7.92 38.90
CA ARG A 132 -6.45 6.48 39.06
C ARG A 132 -6.16 5.66 37.79
N LEU A 133 -5.83 6.31 36.68
CA LEU A 133 -5.62 5.71 35.37
C LEU A 133 -4.14 5.77 34.91
N LEU A 134 -3.24 6.31 35.73
CA LEU A 134 -1.85 6.60 35.38
C LEU A 134 -1.10 5.42 34.74
N ASP A 135 -1.32 4.21 35.25
CA ASP A 135 -0.63 2.99 34.79
C ASP A 135 -1.38 2.26 33.65
N ARG A 136 -2.54 2.78 33.21
CA ARG A 136 -3.33 2.18 32.14
C ARG A 136 -2.87 2.71 30.79
N ASP A 137 -2.87 1.86 29.77
CA ASP A 137 -2.57 2.26 28.41
C ASP A 137 -3.62 3.25 27.88
N GLY A 138 -3.16 4.31 27.21
CA GLY A 138 -4.02 5.37 26.66
C GLY A 138 -5.10 4.82 25.72
N GLY A 139 -4.76 3.80 24.93
CA GLY A 139 -5.70 3.14 24.01
C GLY A 139 -6.80 2.34 24.71
N ALA A 140 -6.61 1.96 25.98
CA ALA A 140 -7.58 1.21 26.76
C ALA A 140 -8.58 2.11 27.52
N LEU A 141 -8.41 3.43 27.47
CA LEU A 141 -9.31 4.41 28.08
C LEU A 141 -10.61 4.57 27.28
N SER A 142 -11.68 5.00 27.93
CA SER A 142 -12.92 5.42 27.24
C SER A 142 -12.69 6.69 26.40
N GLY A 143 -13.58 6.97 25.44
CA GLY A 143 -13.42 8.13 24.55
C GLY A 143 -13.29 9.47 25.30
N GLY A 144 -14.09 9.67 26.34
CA GLY A 144 -14.00 10.85 27.22
C GLY A 144 -12.70 10.91 28.01
N GLU A 145 -12.25 9.79 28.56
CA GLU A 145 -10.96 9.73 29.29
C GLU A 145 -9.77 10.02 28.37
N GLN A 146 -9.82 9.55 27.12
CA GLN A 146 -8.78 9.87 26.14
C GLN A 146 -8.76 11.36 25.79
N GLN A 147 -9.93 12.02 25.77
CA GLN A 147 -10.01 13.46 25.51
C GLN A 147 -9.47 14.27 26.70
N LEU A 148 -9.81 13.91 27.93
CA LEU A 148 -9.23 14.52 29.13
C LEU A 148 -7.71 14.33 29.18
N LEU A 149 -7.20 13.16 28.78
CA LEU A 149 -5.76 12.93 28.66
C LEU A 149 -5.11 13.83 27.60
N ALA A 150 -5.78 14.06 26.46
CA ALA A 150 -5.28 14.94 25.41
C ALA A 150 -5.09 16.39 25.91
N LEU A 151 -6.09 16.89 26.65
CA LEU A 151 -6.04 18.21 27.27
C LEU A 151 -4.95 18.30 28.35
N ALA A 152 -4.96 17.35 29.29
CA ALA A 152 -3.97 17.28 30.36
C ALA A 152 -2.53 17.23 29.80
N ARG A 153 -2.32 16.45 28.74
CA ARG A 153 -1.02 16.37 28.06
C ARG A 153 -0.62 17.70 27.44
N CYS A 154 -1.55 18.42 26.80
CA CYS A 154 -1.23 19.74 26.24
C CYS A 154 -0.83 20.74 27.33
N LEU A 155 -1.47 20.66 28.50
CA LEU A 155 -1.19 21.53 29.64
C LEU A 155 0.14 21.24 30.34
N MET A 156 0.76 20.07 30.08
CA MET A 156 2.13 19.80 30.52
C MET A 156 3.16 20.76 29.92
N GLY A 157 2.84 21.40 28.79
CA GLY A 157 3.67 22.42 28.15
C GLY A 157 3.45 23.84 28.68
N ASP A 158 2.58 24.02 29.69
CA ASP A 158 2.25 25.31 30.31
C ASP A 158 1.88 26.43 29.32
N PRO A 159 0.88 26.22 28.44
CA PRO A 159 0.54 27.19 27.39
C PRO A 159 -0.21 28.40 27.95
N ASP A 160 0.03 29.59 27.36
CA ASP A 160 -0.76 30.81 27.59
C ASP A 160 -2.03 30.85 26.71
N LEU A 161 -1.98 30.20 25.54
CA LEU A 161 -3.09 30.06 24.60
C LEU A 161 -3.33 28.60 24.23
N LEU A 162 -4.56 28.15 24.41
CA LEU A 162 -5.00 26.81 24.04
C LEU A 162 -5.91 26.85 22.80
N LEU A 163 -5.49 26.15 21.74
CA LEU A 163 -6.26 25.92 20.53
C LEU A 163 -6.97 24.56 20.62
N LEU A 164 -8.31 24.56 20.58
CA LEU A 164 -9.13 23.36 20.74
C LEU A 164 -9.98 23.10 19.49
N ASP A 165 -9.87 21.90 18.94
CA ASP A 165 -10.49 21.53 17.65
C ASP A 165 -11.51 20.40 17.87
N GLU A 166 -12.80 20.77 17.93
CA GLU A 166 -13.96 19.86 18.13
C GLU A 166 -13.80 18.87 19.30
N PRO A 167 -13.49 19.34 20.53
CA PRO A 167 -13.20 18.46 21.66
C PRO A 167 -14.40 17.63 22.17
N THR A 168 -15.64 17.95 21.79
CA THR A 168 -16.84 17.25 22.25
C THR A 168 -17.28 16.09 21.36
N GLU A 169 -16.63 15.87 20.21
CA GLU A 169 -17.06 14.87 19.21
C GLU A 169 -17.04 13.44 19.77
N GLY A 170 -18.22 12.79 19.83
CA GLY A 170 -18.36 11.40 20.28
C GLY A 170 -18.12 11.19 21.78
N ILE A 171 -18.23 12.25 22.60
CA ILE A 171 -18.01 12.23 24.05
C ILE A 171 -19.36 12.21 24.80
N GLN A 172 -19.39 11.54 25.96
CA GLN A 172 -20.59 11.51 26.81
C GLN A 172 -20.85 12.87 27.46
N PRO A 173 -22.12 13.31 27.62
CA PRO A 173 -22.46 14.63 28.16
C PRO A 173 -21.80 14.98 29.49
N SER A 174 -21.71 14.04 30.44
CA SER A 174 -21.07 14.28 31.75
C SER A 174 -19.58 14.61 31.66
N ILE A 175 -18.88 14.09 30.64
CA ILE A 175 -17.47 14.43 30.41
C ILE A 175 -17.33 15.76 29.68
N ILE A 176 -18.32 16.13 28.87
CA ILE A 176 -18.39 17.45 28.22
C ILE A 176 -18.56 18.54 29.30
N GLU A 177 -19.46 18.32 30.26
CA GLU A 177 -19.65 19.19 31.43
C GLU A 177 -18.36 19.31 32.26
N GLU A 178 -17.73 18.18 32.63
CA GLU A 178 -16.46 18.14 33.37
C GLU A 178 -15.36 18.93 32.63
N MET A 179 -15.29 18.81 31.30
CA MET A 179 -14.33 19.52 30.47
C MET A 179 -14.59 21.03 30.45
N ALA A 180 -15.85 21.45 30.33
CA ALA A 180 -16.22 22.87 30.36
C ALA A 180 -15.84 23.52 31.70
N GLU A 181 -16.19 22.86 32.82
CA GLU A 181 -15.84 23.31 34.17
C GLU A 181 -14.32 23.44 34.35
N THR A 182 -13.57 22.44 33.87
CA THR A 182 -12.10 22.45 33.96
C THR A 182 -11.49 23.59 33.15
N LEU A 183 -11.97 23.84 31.92
CA LEU A 183 -11.46 24.92 31.08
C LEU A 183 -11.76 26.31 31.65
N LEU A 184 -12.95 26.52 32.22
CA LEU A 184 -13.27 27.76 32.96
C LEU A 184 -12.40 27.92 34.20
N HIS A 185 -12.19 26.84 34.95
CA HIS A 185 -11.32 26.86 36.12
C HIS A 185 -9.87 27.22 35.76
N LEU A 186 -9.32 26.64 34.68
CA LEU A 186 -7.97 26.93 34.19
C LEU A 186 -7.84 28.37 33.71
N ARG A 187 -8.87 28.89 33.03
CA ARG A 187 -8.95 30.31 32.68
C ARG A 187 -8.87 31.19 33.93
N GLU A 188 -9.71 30.94 34.94
CA GLU A 188 -9.76 31.76 36.16
C GLU A 188 -8.49 31.68 37.01
N THR A 189 -7.88 30.51 37.12
CA THR A 189 -6.75 30.27 38.02
C THR A 189 -5.38 30.50 37.38
N ARG A 190 -5.25 30.27 36.06
CA ARG A 190 -3.98 30.39 35.33
C ARG A 190 -3.96 31.51 34.30
N GLY A 191 -5.09 32.18 34.04
CA GLY A 191 -5.21 33.19 32.99
C GLY A 191 -5.17 32.61 31.57
N LEU A 192 -5.47 31.31 31.44
CA LEU A 192 -5.41 30.60 30.16
C LEU A 192 -6.40 31.20 29.14
N SER A 193 -5.88 31.62 27.99
CA SER A 193 -6.70 32.08 26.86
C SER A 193 -7.06 30.89 25.96
N ILE A 194 -8.25 30.88 25.37
CA ILE A 194 -8.73 29.72 24.61
C ILE A 194 -9.34 30.16 23.28
N LEU A 195 -8.91 29.52 22.18
CA LEU A 195 -9.59 29.57 20.89
C LEU A 195 -10.20 28.19 20.61
N LEU A 196 -11.52 28.11 20.71
CA LEU A 196 -12.27 26.87 20.60
C LEU A 196 -13.03 26.83 19.27
N VAL A 197 -12.76 25.82 18.46
CA VAL A 197 -13.58 25.45 17.31
C VAL A 197 -14.53 24.35 17.72
N GLU A 198 -15.82 24.54 17.45
CA GLU A 198 -16.85 23.55 17.78
C GLU A 198 -18.03 23.55 16.79
N GLN A 199 -18.77 22.45 16.81
CA GLN A 199 -20.10 22.32 16.21
C GLN A 199 -21.20 22.23 17.28
N ASN A 200 -20.85 21.82 18.51
CA ASN A 200 -21.78 21.79 19.62
C ASN A 200 -22.04 23.20 20.14
N PHE A 201 -23.22 23.73 19.83
CA PHE A 201 -23.61 25.09 20.20
C PHE A 201 -23.66 25.29 21.72
N ASP A 202 -24.25 24.36 22.47
CA ASP A 202 -24.42 24.53 23.91
C ASP A 202 -23.05 24.60 24.60
N PHE A 203 -22.10 23.73 24.23
CA PHE A 203 -20.75 23.76 24.79
C PHE A 203 -19.96 25.03 24.42
N ILE A 204 -20.00 25.47 23.15
CA ILE A 204 -19.27 26.69 22.75
C ILE A 204 -19.90 27.94 23.37
N ALA A 205 -21.22 27.97 23.55
CA ALA A 205 -21.94 29.09 24.16
C ALA A 205 -21.67 29.18 25.67
N ASP A 206 -21.57 28.05 26.36
CA ASP A 206 -21.27 28.00 27.79
C ASP A 206 -19.85 28.48 28.12
N LEU A 207 -18.88 28.21 27.23
CA LEU A 207 -17.47 28.53 27.46
C LEU A 207 -17.05 29.91 26.96
N SER A 208 -17.60 30.39 25.85
CA SER A 208 -17.05 31.52 25.10
C SER A 208 -17.56 32.89 25.54
N ASP A 209 -16.67 33.88 25.58
CA ASP A 209 -17.04 35.30 25.78
C ASP A 209 -17.67 35.90 24.51
N ARG A 210 -17.27 35.38 23.35
CA ARG A 210 -17.89 35.67 22.05
C ARG A 210 -17.62 34.54 21.07
N VAL A 211 -18.48 34.43 20.06
CA VAL A 211 -18.37 33.41 19.02
C VAL A 211 -18.30 34.05 17.65
N LEU A 212 -17.29 33.68 16.87
CA LEU A 212 -17.20 33.99 15.45
C LEU A 212 -17.92 32.92 14.64
N VAL A 213 -18.70 33.34 13.64
CA VAL A 213 -19.32 32.41 12.69
C VAL A 213 -18.45 32.31 11.44
N LEU A 214 -18.00 31.09 11.15
CA LEU A 214 -17.15 30.79 10.01
C LEU A 214 -17.96 30.08 8.92
N GLU A 215 -18.04 30.69 7.73
CA GLU A 215 -18.66 30.09 6.56
C GLU A 215 -17.76 30.18 5.34
N ARG A 216 -17.57 29.04 4.65
CA ARG A 216 -16.77 28.94 3.42
C ARG A 216 -15.41 29.63 3.56
N GLY A 217 -14.77 29.48 4.72
CA GLY A 217 -13.46 30.05 5.00
C GLY A 217 -13.41 31.56 5.23
N ARG A 218 -14.54 32.19 5.60
CA ARG A 218 -14.64 33.60 5.96
C ARG A 218 -15.39 33.76 7.28
N VAL A 219 -15.02 34.75 8.08
CA VAL A 219 -15.83 35.16 9.23
C VAL A 219 -17.01 35.98 8.71
N THR A 220 -18.24 35.50 8.91
CA THR A 220 -19.46 36.15 8.43
C THR A 220 -20.18 36.96 9.52
N GLY A 221 -19.87 36.71 10.79
CA GLY A 221 -20.42 37.46 11.91
C GLY A 221 -19.75 37.15 13.23
N THR A 222 -20.11 37.93 14.25
CA THR A 222 -19.66 37.75 15.64
C THR A 222 -20.86 37.89 16.55
N LEU A 223 -21.03 36.92 17.46
CA LEU A 223 -22.04 36.92 18.50
C LEU A 223 -21.36 37.27 19.83
N SER A 224 -21.83 38.30 20.51
CA SER A 224 -21.42 38.61 21.88
C SER A 224 -22.04 37.65 22.89
N ARG A 225 -21.48 37.55 24.10
CA ARG A 225 -22.05 36.72 25.17
C ARG A 225 -23.54 36.95 25.44
N ALA A 226 -24.00 38.19 25.37
CA ALA A 226 -25.41 38.53 25.53
C ALA A 226 -26.29 37.92 24.41
N GLU A 227 -25.78 37.90 23.18
CA GLU A 227 -26.49 37.37 22.01
C GLU A 227 -26.50 35.85 21.95
N LEU A 228 -25.54 35.17 22.59
CA LEU A 228 -25.51 33.70 22.67
C LEU A 228 -26.73 33.11 23.41
N SER A 229 -27.37 33.90 24.29
CA SER A 229 -28.60 33.50 24.99
C SER A 229 -29.88 33.62 24.15
N ASP A 230 -29.83 34.29 22.99
CA ASP A 230 -30.97 34.49 22.10
C ASP A 230 -30.92 33.51 20.93
N ARG A 231 -31.58 32.35 21.10
CA ARG A 231 -31.63 31.27 20.08
C ARG A 231 -32.11 31.78 18.70
N SER A 232 -32.95 32.82 18.65
CA SER A 232 -33.48 33.32 17.37
C SER A 232 -32.40 34.01 16.51
N ARG A 233 -31.44 34.70 17.14
CA ARG A 233 -30.29 35.32 16.45
C ARG A 233 -29.27 34.29 16.03
N VAL A 234 -29.07 33.27 16.86
CA VAL A 234 -28.20 32.12 16.59
C VAL A 234 -28.72 31.36 15.37
N ASP A 235 -30.00 31.01 15.34
CA ASP A 235 -30.63 30.29 14.23
C ASP A 235 -30.62 31.12 12.92
N ALA A 236 -30.81 32.44 13.02
CA ALA A 236 -30.75 33.35 11.87
C ALA A 236 -29.33 33.47 11.28
N LEU A 237 -28.28 33.44 12.10
CA LEU A 237 -26.89 33.43 11.64
C LEU A 237 -26.43 32.04 11.15
N LEU A 238 -26.96 30.96 11.73
CA LEU A 238 -26.62 29.57 11.37
C LEU A 238 -27.44 29.01 10.21
N GLY A 239 -28.45 29.75 9.73
CA GLY A 239 -29.24 29.42 8.55
C GLY A 239 -30.37 28.42 8.79
N PHE A 240 -30.77 28.15 10.03
CA PHE A 240 -31.93 27.31 10.34
C PHE A 240 -33.23 28.13 10.30
N GLY A 241 -33.72 28.37 9.07
CA GLY A 241 -35.13 28.66 8.81
C GLY A 241 -35.48 30.10 8.37
N ALA A 242 -35.66 30.30 7.06
CA ALA A 242 -36.86 30.91 6.49
C ALA A 242 -36.77 30.95 4.95
N ARG A 243 -37.49 30.04 4.29
CA ARG A 243 -38.00 30.27 2.93
C ARG A 243 -38.96 31.47 2.99
N GLY A 244 -38.46 32.65 2.65
CA GLY A 244 -39.24 33.88 2.50
C GLY A 244 -39.29 34.33 1.04
N THR A 245 -40.41 34.02 0.39
CA THR A 245 -41.00 34.62 -0.81
C THR A 245 -40.25 35.75 -1.54
N ARG A 246 -40.02 35.54 -2.84
CA ARG A 246 -39.78 36.60 -3.84
C ARG A 246 -40.90 37.65 -3.79
N GLN A 247 -40.54 38.92 -3.56
CA GLN A 247 -41.23 40.08 -4.11
C GLN A 247 -40.19 41.11 -4.56
N GLY A 248 -40.42 41.67 -5.76
CA GLY A 248 -39.41 42.39 -6.54
C GLY A 248 -39.42 43.90 -6.41
N GLY A 249 -38.24 44.47 -6.73
CA GLY A 249 -37.98 45.82 -7.25
C GLY A 249 -38.24 47.02 -6.32
N PRO A 250 -37.66 48.21 -6.59
CA PRO A 250 -36.89 48.61 -7.77
C PRO A 250 -35.45 49.12 -7.46
N ALA A 251 -34.66 49.27 -8.52
CA ALA A 251 -33.33 49.89 -8.54
C ALA A 251 -33.36 51.40 -8.20
N PRO A 252 -32.18 51.98 -7.91
CA PRO A 252 -31.88 53.29 -8.49
C PRO A 252 -30.48 53.38 -9.14
N ALA A 253 -30.53 53.81 -10.40
CA ALA A 253 -29.78 54.87 -11.07
C ALA A 253 -28.28 55.11 -10.80
N ALA A 254 -27.59 55.25 -11.93
CA ALA A 254 -26.25 55.74 -12.14
C ALA A 254 -25.93 57.11 -11.51
N ALA A 255 -24.67 57.29 -11.11
CA ALA A 255 -24.01 58.59 -11.07
C ALA A 255 -22.56 58.48 -11.56
N ARG A 256 -22.21 59.45 -12.40
CA ARG A 256 -20.96 59.62 -13.15
C ARG A 256 -19.84 60.17 -12.26
N GLY A 257 -18.58 59.94 -12.64
CA GLY A 257 -17.48 60.78 -12.18
C GLY A 257 -16.08 60.19 -12.39
N ARG A 258 -15.55 60.23 -13.62
CA ARG A 258 -14.09 60.31 -13.82
C ARG A 258 -13.64 61.73 -13.51
N PRO A 259 -12.40 61.89 -13.03
CA PRO A 259 -11.52 62.87 -13.68
C PRO A 259 -10.17 62.26 -14.06
N SER A 260 -9.62 62.81 -15.13
CA SER A 260 -8.39 62.47 -15.81
C SER A 260 -7.28 63.47 -15.48
N GLY A 261 -6.06 62.94 -15.23
CA GLY A 261 -4.76 63.58 -15.50
C GLY A 261 -4.11 64.37 -14.34
N PRO A 262 -2.78 64.65 -14.38
CA PRO A 262 -1.87 64.46 -15.51
C PRO A 262 -0.58 63.65 -15.20
N THR A 263 0.08 63.33 -16.32
CA THR A 263 1.40 62.76 -16.56
C THR A 263 2.56 63.40 -15.79
N SER A 264 3.51 62.57 -15.34
CA SER A 264 4.93 62.93 -15.28
C SER A 264 5.78 61.78 -15.83
N SER A 265 6.71 62.17 -16.69
CA SER A 265 7.65 61.36 -17.46
C SER A 265 8.98 61.26 -16.73
N ASP A 266 9.58 60.08 -16.69
CA ASP A 266 11.04 59.91 -16.66
C ASP A 266 11.44 58.47 -17.10
N PRO A 267 12.69 58.24 -17.55
CA PRO A 267 12.93 57.39 -18.72
C PRO A 267 13.62 56.04 -18.45
N LYS A 268 13.38 55.11 -19.39
CA LYS A 268 14.18 53.92 -19.78
C LYS A 268 14.42 52.81 -18.73
N ILE A 269 14.03 51.59 -19.11
CA ILE A 269 14.93 50.44 -19.33
C ILE A 269 14.14 49.39 -20.15
N SER A 270 14.71 48.95 -21.28
CA SER A 270 14.17 47.84 -22.07
C SER A 270 14.41 46.51 -21.35
N GLN A 271 13.36 45.87 -20.85
CA GLN A 271 13.40 44.46 -20.45
C GLN A 271 12.74 43.62 -21.55
N ARG A 272 13.44 42.56 -21.97
CA ARG A 272 12.94 41.52 -22.88
C ARG A 272 11.67 40.90 -22.28
N PRO A 273 10.70 40.42 -23.09
CA PRO A 273 9.57 39.69 -22.55
C PRO A 273 10.08 38.39 -21.91
N GLY A 274 9.82 38.23 -20.61
CA GLY A 274 9.91 36.94 -19.94
C GLY A 274 8.82 35.99 -20.45
N PRO A 275 8.98 34.67 -20.26
CA PRO A 275 8.02 33.70 -20.74
C PRO A 275 6.64 33.99 -20.11
N GLU A 276 5.61 34.12 -20.94
CA GLU A 276 4.23 34.24 -20.46
C GLU A 276 3.91 33.05 -19.56
N THR A 277 3.60 33.32 -18.30
CA THR A 277 3.02 32.34 -17.40
C THR A 277 1.67 31.93 -17.97
N PRO A 278 1.43 30.64 -18.27
CA PRO A 278 0.13 30.21 -18.73
C PRO A 278 -0.93 30.54 -17.67
N PRO A 279 -2.15 30.91 -18.06
CA PRO A 279 -3.21 31.22 -17.12
C PRO A 279 -3.42 30.03 -16.16
N PRO A 280 -3.82 30.29 -14.90
CA PRO A 280 -4.12 29.22 -13.96
C PRO A 280 -5.14 28.27 -14.59
N PRO A 281 -4.94 26.94 -14.51
CA PRO A 281 -5.88 25.99 -15.08
C PRO A 281 -7.24 26.25 -14.45
N GLN A 282 -8.22 26.58 -15.30
CA GLN A 282 -9.61 26.64 -14.86
C GLN A 282 -9.96 25.26 -14.29
N PRO A 283 -10.71 25.17 -13.19
CA PRO A 283 -11.23 23.88 -12.74
C PRO A 283 -11.97 23.26 -13.94
N LEU A 284 -11.57 22.05 -14.33
CA LEU A 284 -12.23 21.30 -15.40
C LEU A 284 -13.72 21.32 -15.12
N LYS A 285 -14.46 22.13 -15.88
CA LYS A 285 -15.92 22.12 -15.84
C LYS A 285 -16.31 20.76 -16.38
N VAL A 286 -16.81 19.89 -15.51
CA VAL A 286 -17.42 18.63 -15.91
C VAL A 286 -18.67 19.01 -16.71
N THR A 287 -18.57 18.96 -18.04
CA THR A 287 -19.71 19.19 -18.93
C THR A 287 -20.42 17.89 -19.28
N ALA A 288 -19.86 16.73 -18.92
CA ALA A 288 -20.40 15.41 -19.22
C ALA A 288 -20.31 14.50 -17.99
N MET A 289 -21.41 13.84 -17.63
CA MET A 289 -21.40 12.75 -16.65
C MET A 289 -20.80 11.51 -17.32
N THR A 290 -19.53 11.22 -17.04
CA THR A 290 -18.86 10.04 -17.62
C THR A 290 -19.13 8.79 -16.79
N ILE A 291 -19.41 8.92 -15.49
CA ILE A 291 -19.74 7.81 -14.60
C ILE A 291 -21.23 7.77 -14.28
N LYS A 292 -21.82 6.57 -14.37
CA LYS A 292 -23.23 6.33 -14.06
C LYS A 292 -23.51 6.55 -12.57
N ARG A 293 -24.50 7.40 -12.27
CA ARG A 293 -25.02 7.57 -10.90
C ARG A 293 -25.84 6.35 -10.48
N PRO A 294 -25.83 5.98 -9.18
CA PRO A 294 -26.67 4.90 -8.69
C PRO A 294 -28.16 5.26 -8.87
N THR A 295 -28.93 4.30 -9.35
CA THR A 295 -30.40 4.39 -9.35
C THR A 295 -30.94 4.24 -7.93
N LEU A 296 -32.16 4.72 -7.68
CA LEU A 296 -32.83 4.51 -6.38
C LEU A 296 -32.90 3.02 -5.99
N SER A 297 -33.14 2.13 -6.95
CA SER A 297 -33.13 0.69 -6.70
C SER A 297 -31.75 0.17 -6.25
N GLN A 298 -30.67 0.72 -6.79
CA GLN A 298 -29.32 0.38 -6.35
C GLN A 298 -29.03 0.97 -4.97
N MET A 299 -29.48 2.20 -4.69
CA MET A 299 -29.38 2.82 -3.37
C MET A 299 -30.07 1.96 -2.30
N ARG A 300 -31.29 1.45 -2.56
CA ARG A 300 -32.00 0.51 -1.67
C ARG A 300 -31.19 -0.77 -1.44
N ALA A 301 -30.70 -1.40 -2.50
CA ALA A 301 -29.90 -2.61 -2.39
C ALA A 301 -28.59 -2.40 -1.60
N MET A 302 -28.00 -1.19 -1.66
CA MET A 302 -26.85 -0.83 -0.83
C MET A 302 -27.24 -0.67 0.64
N ALA A 303 -28.32 0.04 0.93
CA ALA A 303 -28.84 0.21 2.29
C ALA A 303 -29.16 -1.14 2.96
N ASP A 304 -29.88 -2.02 2.25
CA ASP A 304 -30.19 -3.37 2.72
C ASP A 304 -28.92 -4.18 3.02
N ARG A 305 -27.94 -4.13 2.12
CA ARG A 305 -26.66 -4.83 2.29
C ARG A 305 -25.85 -4.31 3.48
N PHE A 306 -25.96 -3.02 3.80
CA PHE A 306 -25.31 -2.41 4.96
C PHE A 306 -26.12 -2.61 6.25
N GLY A 307 -27.35 -3.12 6.17
CA GLY A 307 -28.25 -3.23 7.32
C GLY A 307 -28.84 -1.88 7.76
N MET A 308 -28.97 -0.93 6.84
CA MET A 308 -29.55 0.39 7.09
C MET A 308 -31.05 0.40 6.77
N SER A 309 -31.84 1.00 7.65
CA SER A 309 -33.28 1.21 7.44
C SER A 309 -33.53 2.65 7.00
N LEU A 310 -33.49 2.90 5.68
CA LEU A 310 -33.68 4.22 5.08
C LEU A 310 -34.95 4.25 4.22
N SER A 311 -35.69 5.34 4.27
CA SER A 311 -36.83 5.57 3.39
C SER A 311 -36.36 5.95 1.97
N ASP A 312 -37.26 5.86 0.99
CA ASP A 312 -36.95 6.33 -0.37
C ASP A 312 -36.61 7.83 -0.42
N GLU A 313 -37.24 8.62 0.47
CA GLU A 313 -36.96 10.05 0.61
C GLU A 313 -35.53 10.27 1.10
N ASP A 314 -35.11 9.55 2.15
CA ASP A 314 -33.73 9.60 2.64
C ASP A 314 -32.74 9.19 1.54
N LEU A 315 -33.03 8.13 0.79
CA LEU A 315 -32.14 7.64 -0.27
C LEU A 315 -32.02 8.62 -1.45
N LEU A 316 -33.10 9.33 -1.79
CA LEU A 316 -33.09 10.38 -2.79
C LEU A 316 -32.28 11.59 -2.30
N GLU A 317 -32.46 12.00 -1.04
CA GLU A 317 -31.66 13.06 -0.43
C GLU A 317 -30.18 12.69 -0.39
N TYR A 318 -29.83 11.46 0.00
CA TYR A 318 -28.46 10.96 -0.07
C TYR A 318 -27.92 10.96 -1.50
N THR A 319 -28.74 10.71 -2.51
CA THR A 319 -28.32 10.78 -3.92
C THR A 319 -27.88 12.20 -4.28
N GLU A 320 -28.59 13.23 -3.80
CA GLU A 320 -28.20 14.63 -3.97
C GLU A 320 -26.93 14.96 -3.16
N ILE A 321 -26.83 14.47 -1.93
CA ILE A 321 -25.67 14.69 -1.04
C ILE A 321 -24.39 14.07 -1.63
N ILE A 322 -24.46 12.88 -2.25
CA ILE A 322 -23.27 12.22 -2.81
C ILE A 322 -22.84 12.80 -4.16
N GLU A 323 -23.66 13.62 -4.83
CA GLU A 323 -23.39 14.11 -6.18
C GLU A 323 -22.04 14.84 -6.32
N PRO A 324 -21.65 15.77 -5.42
CA PRO A 324 -20.33 16.41 -5.51
C PRO A 324 -19.15 15.42 -5.38
N PHE A 325 -19.35 14.33 -4.63
CA PHE A 325 -18.37 13.26 -4.52
C PHE A 325 -18.28 12.47 -5.82
N MET A 326 -19.42 12.10 -6.42
CA MET A 326 -19.47 11.42 -7.73
C MET A 326 -18.84 12.26 -8.85
N GLN A 327 -19.04 13.58 -8.84
CA GLN A 327 -18.37 14.50 -9.77
C GLN A 327 -16.84 14.49 -9.63
N SER A 328 -16.32 14.12 -8.46
CA SER A 328 -14.87 13.94 -8.30
C SER A 328 -14.36 12.76 -9.10
N TYR A 329 -15.15 11.70 -9.22
CA TYR A 329 -14.81 10.56 -10.06
C TYR A 329 -14.95 10.90 -11.55
N ASP A 330 -15.97 11.66 -11.97
CA ASP A 330 -16.05 12.13 -13.37
C ASP A 330 -14.81 12.96 -13.77
N ARG A 331 -14.28 13.77 -12.83
CA ARG A 331 -13.05 14.52 -13.08
C ARG A 331 -11.83 13.61 -13.20
N LEU A 332 -11.75 12.55 -12.41
CA LEU A 332 -10.65 11.57 -12.50
C LEU A 332 -10.70 10.80 -13.82
N ASP A 333 -11.88 10.36 -14.23
CA ASP A 333 -12.09 9.66 -15.50
C ASP A 333 -11.73 10.52 -16.74
N ALA A 334 -11.89 11.85 -16.63
CA ALA A 334 -11.46 12.78 -17.66
C ALA A 334 -9.93 13.08 -17.66
N MET A 335 -9.19 12.64 -16.64
CA MET A 335 -7.74 12.84 -16.55
C MET A 335 -6.99 11.68 -17.22
N PRO A 336 -5.77 11.91 -17.74
CA PRO A 336 -4.93 10.81 -18.20
C PRO A 336 -4.41 9.98 -17.01
N ASP A 337 -4.15 8.69 -17.25
CA ASP A 337 -3.65 7.75 -16.23
C ASP A 337 -2.16 7.94 -15.86
N TYR A 338 -1.43 8.77 -16.60
CA TYR A 338 0.02 9.01 -16.41
C TYR A 338 0.87 7.72 -16.41
N LEU A 339 0.58 6.81 -17.33
CA LEU A 339 1.29 5.54 -17.47
C LEU A 339 2.75 5.73 -17.96
N PRO A 340 3.69 4.82 -17.59
CA PRO A 340 5.07 4.85 -18.07
C PRO A 340 5.21 4.82 -19.60
N GLU A 341 6.23 5.51 -20.12
CA GLU A 341 6.50 5.56 -21.55
C GLU A 341 7.06 4.23 -22.09
N VAL A 342 6.58 3.86 -23.27
CA VAL A 342 7.00 2.68 -24.03
C VAL A 342 8.07 3.08 -25.04
N ARG A 343 9.34 2.68 -24.80
CA ARG A 343 10.51 3.23 -25.52
C ARG A 343 10.93 2.48 -26.78
N TYR A 344 10.82 1.16 -26.79
CA TYR A 344 11.38 0.32 -27.86
C TYR A 344 10.35 -0.06 -28.92
N PRO A 345 10.69 -0.06 -30.22
CA PRO A 345 9.82 -0.55 -31.29
C PRO A 345 9.45 -2.02 -31.11
N ARG A 346 8.24 -2.40 -31.50
CA ARG A 346 7.69 -3.74 -31.27
C ARG A 346 6.62 -4.11 -32.28
N SER A 347 6.37 -5.40 -32.42
CA SER A 347 5.19 -5.95 -33.08
C SER A 347 4.28 -6.62 -32.05
N PRO A 348 2.97 -6.73 -32.32
CA PRO A 348 2.03 -7.43 -31.43
C PRO A 348 2.33 -8.93 -31.29
N GLY A 349 3.24 -9.47 -32.10
CA GLY A 349 3.53 -10.90 -32.15
C GLY A 349 2.47 -11.71 -32.88
N TYR A 350 2.58 -13.03 -32.78
CA TYR A 350 1.64 -14.00 -33.32
C TYR A 350 1.51 -15.22 -32.40
N HIS A 351 0.37 -15.91 -32.47
CA HIS A 351 0.18 -17.19 -31.80
C HIS A 351 0.87 -18.29 -32.61
N PRO A 352 1.86 -19.01 -32.05
CA PRO A 352 2.53 -20.08 -32.78
C PRO A 352 1.61 -21.26 -33.02
N ASP A 353 1.76 -21.89 -34.18
CA ASP A 353 1.06 -23.15 -34.46
C ASP A 353 1.71 -24.33 -33.69
N PRO A 354 1.05 -25.50 -33.63
CA PRO A 354 1.56 -26.65 -32.87
C PRO A 354 2.96 -27.14 -33.27
N THR A 355 3.42 -26.88 -34.49
CA THR A 355 4.77 -27.25 -34.96
C THR A 355 5.84 -26.34 -34.38
N GLU A 356 5.53 -25.06 -34.15
CA GLU A 356 6.39 -24.08 -33.49
C GLU A 356 6.26 -24.07 -31.96
N ASN A 357 5.30 -24.83 -31.42
CA ASN A 357 5.00 -24.87 -29.99
C ASN A 357 4.77 -26.31 -29.50
N PRO A 358 5.72 -27.23 -29.71
CA PRO A 358 5.50 -28.66 -29.43
C PRO A 358 5.18 -28.94 -27.96
N LEU A 359 5.74 -28.15 -27.02
CA LEU A 359 5.50 -28.30 -25.58
C LEU A 359 4.26 -27.56 -25.08
N ASN A 360 3.55 -26.82 -25.96
CA ASN A 360 2.50 -25.87 -25.58
C ASN A 360 3.00 -24.86 -24.52
N ALA A 361 4.23 -24.37 -24.68
CA ALA A 361 4.90 -23.51 -23.72
C ALA A 361 4.85 -22.02 -24.10
N TRP A 362 4.62 -21.70 -25.36
CA TRP A 362 4.39 -20.33 -25.86
C TRP A 362 2.91 -19.97 -25.87
N TYR A 363 2.56 -18.74 -25.46
CA TYR A 363 1.28 -18.11 -25.76
C TYR A 363 1.36 -17.27 -27.04
N VAL A 364 2.35 -16.37 -27.09
CA VAL A 364 2.61 -15.46 -28.21
C VAL A 364 4.11 -15.42 -28.44
N LYS A 365 4.55 -15.56 -29.69
CA LYS A 365 5.93 -15.27 -30.11
C LYS A 365 5.99 -13.86 -30.66
N THR A 366 7.01 -13.10 -30.26
CA THR A 366 7.28 -11.76 -30.81
C THR A 366 8.79 -11.51 -30.81
N GLU A 367 9.21 -10.36 -31.30
CA GLU A 367 10.58 -9.90 -31.17
C GLU A 367 10.61 -8.41 -30.85
N VAL A 368 10.95 -8.09 -29.61
CA VAL A 368 11.18 -6.71 -29.16
C VAL A 368 12.65 -6.57 -28.84
N ARG A 369 13.36 -5.75 -29.62
CA ARG A 369 14.80 -5.54 -29.49
C ARG A 369 15.06 -4.31 -28.63
N GLY A 370 15.86 -4.50 -27.59
CA GLY A 370 16.31 -3.43 -26.70
C GLY A 370 17.43 -2.56 -27.29
N ALA A 371 18.18 -1.93 -26.39
CA ALA A 371 19.37 -1.17 -26.70
C ALA A 371 20.41 -1.99 -27.50
N PRO A 372 21.25 -1.36 -28.33
CA PRO A 372 22.25 -2.07 -29.15
C PRO A 372 23.38 -2.72 -28.33
N ASP A 373 23.55 -2.32 -27.08
CA ASP A 373 24.57 -2.82 -26.15
C ASP A 373 24.02 -2.88 -24.72
N GLY A 374 24.73 -3.60 -23.85
CA GLY A 374 24.33 -3.83 -22.45
C GLY A 374 24.64 -5.25 -21.98
N LYS A 375 24.39 -5.51 -20.69
CA LYS A 375 24.70 -6.79 -20.04
C LYS A 375 24.01 -8.00 -20.67
N LEU A 376 22.84 -7.80 -21.27
CA LEU A 376 22.00 -8.84 -21.87
C LEU A 376 22.06 -8.83 -23.39
N ARG A 377 23.03 -8.13 -24.00
CA ARG A 377 23.19 -8.07 -25.45
C ARG A 377 23.18 -9.46 -26.07
N GLY A 378 22.22 -9.68 -26.97
CA GLY A 378 22.07 -10.92 -27.72
C GLY A 378 21.32 -12.04 -26.98
N LYS A 379 20.93 -11.84 -25.72
CA LYS A 379 20.12 -12.80 -24.96
C LYS A 379 18.64 -12.69 -25.35
N ARG A 380 18.03 -13.81 -25.71
CA ARG A 380 16.60 -13.98 -25.96
C ARG A 380 15.90 -14.36 -24.67
N ILE A 381 14.90 -13.59 -24.28
CA ILE A 381 14.20 -13.75 -23.00
C ILE A 381 12.70 -13.96 -23.23
N ALA A 382 12.14 -15.02 -22.66
CA ALA A 382 10.70 -15.22 -22.59
C ALA A 382 10.12 -14.59 -21.32
N LEU A 383 8.95 -13.96 -21.43
CA LEU A 383 8.22 -13.42 -20.27
C LEU A 383 7.09 -14.35 -19.90
N LYS A 384 6.95 -14.74 -18.63
CA LYS A 384 5.71 -15.35 -18.14
C LYS A 384 4.50 -14.51 -18.57
N ASP A 385 3.42 -15.15 -19.00
CA ASP A 385 2.22 -14.48 -19.51
C ASP A 385 1.35 -13.80 -18.42
N THR A 386 1.97 -13.35 -17.34
CA THR A 386 1.42 -12.42 -16.36
C THR A 386 2.07 -11.04 -16.44
N ILE A 387 3.17 -10.92 -17.18
CA ILE A 387 4.00 -9.74 -17.27
C ILE A 387 3.57 -8.91 -18.46
N CYS A 388 3.29 -7.63 -18.23
CA CYS A 388 2.92 -6.70 -19.27
C CYS A 388 4.10 -6.43 -20.21
N LEU A 389 3.83 -6.53 -21.49
CA LEU A 389 4.69 -6.11 -22.60
C LEU A 389 3.80 -5.30 -23.53
N ALA A 390 4.04 -4.00 -23.62
CA ALA A 390 3.08 -3.09 -24.24
C ALA A 390 2.77 -3.52 -25.67
N GLY A 391 1.48 -3.57 -26.04
CA GLY A 391 1.04 -3.94 -27.38
C GLY A 391 1.08 -5.44 -27.70
N VAL A 392 1.47 -6.32 -26.76
CA VAL A 392 1.51 -7.78 -26.96
C VAL A 392 0.46 -8.46 -26.06
N PRO A 393 -0.41 -9.33 -26.61
CA PRO A 393 -1.49 -9.94 -25.85
C PRO A 393 -1.05 -10.64 -24.56
N LEU A 394 -1.93 -10.63 -23.56
CA LEU A 394 -1.71 -11.26 -22.25
C LEU A 394 -2.99 -11.96 -21.80
N MET A 395 -2.90 -13.24 -21.42
CA MET A 395 -4.07 -14.00 -20.93
C MET A 395 -3.88 -14.65 -19.54
N ASN A 396 -2.69 -14.63 -18.93
CA ASN A 396 -2.45 -15.22 -17.60
C ASN A 396 -3.02 -16.65 -17.46
N GLY A 397 -2.84 -17.46 -18.51
CA GLY A 397 -3.33 -18.83 -18.58
C GLY A 397 -4.85 -19.00 -18.48
N SER A 398 -5.63 -17.91 -18.53
CA SER A 398 -7.06 -17.88 -18.27
C SER A 398 -7.84 -17.29 -19.46
N SER A 399 -8.94 -17.92 -19.84
CA SER A 399 -9.83 -17.43 -20.89
C SER A 399 -10.49 -16.09 -20.53
N ILE A 400 -10.49 -15.72 -19.24
CA ILE A 400 -11.02 -14.44 -18.75
C ILE A 400 -10.20 -13.27 -19.31
N MET A 401 -8.87 -13.40 -19.30
CA MET A 401 -7.97 -12.34 -19.75
C MET A 401 -7.66 -12.41 -21.24
N GLU A 402 -8.13 -13.45 -21.95
CA GLU A 402 -7.95 -13.53 -23.40
C GLU A 402 -8.51 -12.27 -24.09
N GLY A 403 -7.71 -11.71 -25.01
CA GLY A 403 -8.01 -10.45 -25.71
C GLY A 403 -7.49 -9.18 -25.03
N TYR A 404 -7.01 -9.26 -23.78
CA TYR A 404 -6.36 -8.11 -23.14
C TYR A 404 -4.98 -7.85 -23.75
N THR A 405 -4.69 -6.58 -24.02
CA THR A 405 -3.39 -6.12 -24.52
C THR A 405 -2.94 -4.94 -23.66
N PRO A 406 -1.88 -5.08 -22.84
CA PRO A 406 -1.43 -4.03 -21.94
C PRO A 406 -0.82 -2.85 -22.70
N GLU A 407 -0.94 -1.67 -22.11
CA GLU A 407 -0.44 -0.40 -22.63
C GLU A 407 0.98 -0.08 -22.17
N ILE A 408 1.50 -0.82 -21.18
CA ILE A 408 2.80 -0.59 -20.55
C ILE A 408 3.74 -1.78 -20.69
N ASP A 409 5.03 -1.49 -20.62
CA ASP A 409 6.03 -2.49 -20.25
C ASP A 409 6.10 -2.59 -18.73
N ALA A 410 6.14 -3.81 -18.20
CA ALA A 410 6.53 -4.01 -16.79
C ALA A 410 7.93 -3.44 -16.56
N THR A 411 8.21 -2.93 -15.35
CA THR A 411 9.51 -2.30 -15.04
C THR A 411 10.68 -3.21 -15.41
N ILE A 412 10.58 -4.50 -15.10
CA ILE A 412 11.60 -5.49 -15.42
C ILE A 412 11.84 -5.68 -16.93
N VAL A 413 10.79 -5.54 -17.75
CA VAL A 413 10.89 -5.63 -19.23
C VAL A 413 11.71 -4.45 -19.73
N THR A 414 11.36 -3.26 -19.24
CA THR A 414 12.09 -2.02 -19.52
C THR A 414 13.57 -2.13 -19.14
N ARG A 415 13.90 -2.65 -17.95
CA ARG A 415 15.29 -2.88 -17.52
C ARG A 415 16.05 -3.85 -18.42
N MET A 416 15.41 -4.95 -18.81
CA MET A 416 16.05 -5.94 -19.71
C MET A 416 16.30 -5.35 -21.10
N LEU A 417 15.36 -4.60 -21.65
CA LEU A 417 15.51 -3.94 -22.95
C LEU A 417 16.61 -2.86 -22.90
N ASP A 418 16.69 -2.09 -21.81
CA ASP A 418 17.78 -1.11 -21.61
C ASP A 418 19.17 -1.75 -21.59
N GLU A 419 19.26 -3.00 -21.13
CA GLU A 419 20.50 -3.79 -21.11
C GLU A 419 20.69 -4.66 -22.36
N GLY A 420 19.93 -4.38 -23.44
CA GLY A 420 20.14 -4.97 -24.76
C GLY A 420 19.55 -6.37 -24.98
N ALA A 421 18.63 -6.80 -24.12
CA ALA A 421 17.91 -8.05 -24.30
C ALA A 421 16.98 -8.01 -25.54
N ILE A 422 16.65 -9.21 -26.03
CA ILE A 422 15.59 -9.43 -27.02
C ILE A 422 14.45 -10.16 -26.31
N ILE A 423 13.28 -9.54 -26.22
CA ILE A 423 12.09 -10.21 -25.71
C ILE A 423 11.48 -11.06 -26.83
N ALA A 424 11.48 -12.38 -26.63
CA ALA A 424 11.10 -13.38 -27.64
C ALA A 424 9.61 -13.75 -27.63
N GLY A 425 8.88 -13.37 -26.59
CA GLY A 425 7.46 -13.73 -26.47
C GLY A 425 6.95 -13.84 -25.05
N LYS A 426 5.71 -14.30 -24.98
CA LYS A 426 4.96 -14.59 -23.75
C LYS A 426 4.86 -16.11 -23.58
N ALA A 427 5.39 -16.61 -22.48
CA ALA A 427 5.36 -18.02 -22.10
C ALA A 427 4.09 -18.35 -21.30
N HIS A 428 3.44 -19.45 -21.62
CA HIS A 428 2.25 -19.90 -20.92
C HIS A 428 2.49 -20.07 -19.41
N CYS A 429 1.44 -19.79 -18.65
CA CYS A 429 1.37 -20.03 -17.21
C CYS A 429 0.04 -20.68 -16.86
N GLU A 430 -0.09 -21.11 -15.61
CA GLU A 430 -1.32 -21.70 -15.10
C GLU A 430 -2.47 -20.68 -15.01
N ASN A 431 -3.73 -21.15 -14.95
CA ASN A 431 -4.91 -20.29 -14.90
C ASN A 431 -4.88 -19.39 -13.66
N PHE A 432 -4.72 -18.08 -13.88
CA PHE A 432 -4.44 -17.08 -12.85
C PHE A 432 -3.31 -17.48 -11.89
N CYS A 433 -2.38 -18.32 -12.35
CA CYS A 433 -1.25 -18.82 -11.60
C CYS A 433 -1.56 -19.69 -10.36
N LEU A 434 -2.79 -20.16 -10.16
CA LEU A 434 -3.17 -20.99 -9.00
C LEU A 434 -3.02 -22.50 -9.26
N SER A 435 -1.78 -22.91 -9.52
CA SER A 435 -1.36 -24.32 -9.65
C SER A 435 0.16 -24.41 -9.65
N GLY A 436 0.71 -25.38 -8.90
CA GLY A 436 2.08 -25.87 -9.00
C GLY A 436 2.24 -27.01 -10.03
N GLY A 437 1.14 -27.51 -10.58
CA GLY A 437 1.13 -28.40 -11.75
C GLY A 437 1.36 -27.63 -13.06
N SER A 438 0.97 -28.21 -14.19
CA SER A 438 1.05 -27.54 -15.51
C SER A 438 -0.10 -27.93 -16.44
N HIS A 439 -1.28 -28.16 -15.86
CA HIS A 439 -2.46 -28.71 -16.54
C HIS A 439 -3.68 -27.77 -16.47
N THR A 440 -3.53 -26.60 -15.84
CA THR A 440 -4.69 -25.73 -15.58
C THR A 440 -4.86 -24.60 -16.58
N ASN A 441 -3.87 -24.32 -17.41
CA ASN A 441 -3.96 -23.32 -18.47
C ASN A 441 -5.13 -23.60 -19.43
N ALA A 442 -5.90 -22.55 -19.77
CA ALA A 442 -7.10 -22.65 -20.60
C ALA A 442 -6.86 -23.10 -22.06
N LYS A 443 -5.61 -22.99 -22.57
CA LYS A 443 -5.18 -23.47 -23.88
C LYS A 443 -4.60 -24.89 -23.85
N GLY A 444 -4.53 -25.52 -22.67
CA GLY A 444 -4.07 -26.89 -22.50
C GLY A 444 -2.79 -27.00 -21.65
N PRO A 445 -2.39 -28.22 -21.29
CA PRO A 445 -1.23 -28.45 -20.44
C PRO A 445 0.09 -28.04 -21.10
N VAL A 446 1.05 -27.60 -20.29
CA VAL A 446 2.45 -27.42 -20.73
C VAL A 446 3.22 -28.69 -20.43
N HIS A 447 3.82 -29.28 -21.46
CA HIS A 447 4.53 -30.55 -21.34
C HIS A 447 5.96 -30.38 -20.86
N ASN A 448 6.40 -31.32 -20.02
CA ASN A 448 7.78 -31.41 -19.57
C ASN A 448 8.71 -31.74 -20.76
N PRO A 449 9.82 -31.00 -20.94
CA PRO A 449 10.77 -31.23 -22.03
C PRO A 449 11.51 -32.57 -21.94
N TRP A 450 11.63 -33.16 -20.74
CA TRP A 450 12.26 -34.47 -20.53
C TRP A 450 11.31 -35.62 -20.84
N LYS A 451 10.00 -35.42 -20.68
CA LYS A 451 8.99 -36.47 -20.87
C LYS A 451 7.64 -35.88 -21.23
N ARG A 452 7.25 -35.97 -22.49
CA ARG A 452 5.91 -35.55 -22.95
C ARG A 452 4.81 -36.27 -22.17
N GLY A 453 3.74 -35.57 -21.84
CA GLY A 453 2.65 -36.10 -21.01
C GLY A 453 2.88 -35.96 -19.50
N TYR A 454 4.07 -35.49 -19.08
CA TYR A 454 4.37 -35.15 -17.70
C TYR A 454 4.38 -33.64 -17.50
N MET A 455 4.16 -33.21 -16.26
CA MET A 455 4.09 -31.81 -15.91
C MET A 455 5.44 -31.10 -15.99
N ALA A 456 5.46 -29.92 -16.61
CA ALA A 456 6.58 -28.99 -16.53
C ALA A 456 6.71 -28.33 -15.13
N GLY A 457 5.70 -28.50 -14.26
CA GLY A 457 5.55 -27.74 -13.00
C GLY A 457 5.05 -26.32 -13.25
N GLY A 458 4.61 -25.61 -12.21
CA GLY A 458 3.97 -24.31 -12.40
C GLY A 458 4.03 -23.38 -11.19
N SER A 459 3.48 -22.18 -11.29
CA SER A 459 2.68 -21.66 -12.40
C SER A 459 3.47 -21.13 -13.60
N SER A 460 4.80 -20.97 -13.51
CA SER A 460 5.65 -20.49 -14.61
C SER A 460 6.11 -21.63 -15.52
N SER A 461 5.17 -22.50 -15.88
CA SER A 461 5.38 -23.75 -16.59
C SER A 461 6.05 -23.54 -17.95
N GLY A 462 5.54 -22.62 -18.76
CA GLY A 462 6.11 -22.27 -20.05
C GLY A 462 7.52 -21.70 -19.93
N SER A 463 7.76 -20.80 -18.96
CA SER A 463 9.07 -20.17 -18.78
C SER A 463 10.19 -21.20 -18.60
N ALA A 464 10.01 -22.18 -17.70
CA ALA A 464 11.03 -23.20 -17.48
C ALA A 464 11.13 -24.22 -18.62
N ALA A 465 10.00 -24.61 -19.22
CA ALA A 465 9.99 -25.54 -20.35
C ALA A 465 10.73 -24.97 -21.57
N LEU A 466 10.53 -23.69 -21.90
CA LEU A 466 11.19 -23.01 -23.01
C LEU A 466 12.70 -22.87 -22.79
N VAL A 467 13.11 -22.48 -21.58
CA VAL A 467 14.53 -22.43 -21.23
C VAL A 467 15.12 -23.82 -21.37
N ALA A 468 14.55 -24.83 -20.71
CA ALA A 468 15.05 -26.21 -20.76
C ALA A 468 15.17 -26.76 -22.20
N ALA A 469 14.22 -26.41 -23.08
CA ALA A 469 14.18 -26.84 -24.48
C ALA A 469 15.08 -26.03 -25.45
N ASP A 470 15.91 -25.09 -24.96
CA ASP A 470 16.76 -24.23 -25.80
C ASP A 470 15.97 -23.29 -26.75
N GLU A 471 14.70 -23.02 -26.46
CA GLU A 471 13.88 -22.08 -27.26
C GLU A 471 14.26 -20.61 -26.97
N VAL A 472 14.76 -20.34 -25.75
CA VAL A 472 15.27 -19.05 -25.28
C VAL A 472 16.45 -19.24 -24.34
N ASP A 473 17.28 -18.21 -24.20
CA ASP A 473 18.44 -18.22 -23.30
C ASP A 473 18.00 -18.12 -21.83
N MET A 474 17.00 -17.29 -21.56
CA MET A 474 16.52 -16.97 -20.21
C MET A 474 15.01 -16.76 -20.22
N ALA A 475 14.38 -16.81 -19.05
CA ALA A 475 12.99 -16.42 -18.89
C ALA A 475 12.74 -15.71 -17.56
N ILE A 476 11.67 -14.92 -17.53
CA ILE A 476 11.11 -14.40 -16.28
C ILE A 476 9.95 -15.29 -15.85
N ALA A 477 9.88 -15.53 -14.54
CA ALA A 477 8.83 -16.28 -13.88
C ALA A 477 8.32 -15.50 -12.65
N GLY A 478 7.10 -15.83 -12.22
CA GLY A 478 6.49 -15.31 -10.99
C GLY A 478 6.35 -16.43 -9.95
N ASP A 479 6.49 -16.10 -8.67
CA ASP A 479 6.51 -17.06 -7.55
C ASP A 479 5.68 -16.57 -6.35
N GLN A 480 4.56 -17.26 -6.09
CA GLN A 480 3.68 -17.00 -4.94
C GLN A 480 3.66 -18.14 -3.92
N GLY A 481 3.92 -19.36 -4.37
CA GLY A 481 4.04 -20.55 -3.51
C GLY A 481 5.11 -21.52 -3.98
N GLY A 482 6.04 -21.07 -4.83
CA GLY A 482 7.02 -21.92 -5.51
C GLY A 482 7.07 -21.75 -7.02
N SER A 483 6.30 -20.85 -7.62
CA SER A 483 6.07 -20.85 -9.07
C SER A 483 7.24 -20.45 -9.97
N VAL A 484 8.39 -20.06 -9.43
CA VAL A 484 9.69 -20.06 -10.15
C VAL A 484 10.42 -21.39 -9.93
N ARG A 485 10.44 -21.86 -8.68
CA ARG A 485 11.26 -22.98 -8.20
C ARG A 485 10.70 -24.36 -8.59
N ILE A 486 9.39 -24.56 -8.51
CA ILE A 486 8.69 -25.78 -8.90
C ILE A 486 8.96 -26.12 -10.38
N PRO A 487 8.67 -25.23 -11.35
CA PRO A 487 8.93 -25.55 -12.75
C PRO A 487 10.44 -25.67 -13.05
N ALA A 488 11.30 -24.92 -12.35
CA ALA A 488 12.74 -25.07 -12.48
C ALA A 488 13.22 -26.48 -12.06
N SER A 489 12.76 -26.97 -10.91
CA SER A 489 13.01 -28.34 -10.43
C SER A 489 12.49 -29.38 -11.43
N ASN A 490 11.26 -29.22 -11.93
CA ASN A 490 10.65 -30.21 -12.83
C ASN A 490 11.30 -30.24 -14.23
N CYS A 491 11.78 -29.10 -14.73
CA CYS A 491 12.38 -28.99 -16.06
C CYS A 491 13.91 -29.12 -16.06
N GLY A 492 14.55 -29.22 -14.89
CA GLY A 492 16.01 -29.36 -14.79
C GLY A 492 16.76 -28.08 -15.16
N VAL A 493 16.28 -26.93 -14.67
CA VAL A 493 16.87 -25.59 -14.89
C VAL A 493 17.00 -24.85 -13.58
N TYR A 494 17.67 -23.69 -13.59
CA TYR A 494 17.95 -22.89 -12.39
C TYR A 494 16.87 -21.82 -12.23
N GLY A 495 16.25 -21.73 -11.05
CA GLY A 495 15.18 -20.79 -10.77
C GLY A 495 15.38 -20.08 -9.44
N MET A 496 15.58 -18.76 -9.47
CA MET A 496 15.74 -17.94 -8.26
C MET A 496 14.43 -17.21 -7.94
N LYS A 497 13.87 -17.47 -6.75
CA LYS A 497 12.92 -16.56 -6.12
C LYS A 497 13.69 -15.60 -5.22
N PRO A 498 13.86 -14.33 -5.61
CA PRO A 498 14.65 -13.37 -4.81
C PRO A 498 13.94 -13.02 -3.50
N THR A 499 14.60 -12.22 -2.67
CA THR A 499 14.01 -11.59 -1.48
C THR A 499 12.76 -10.80 -1.90
N HIS A 500 11.69 -10.87 -1.11
CA HIS A 500 10.46 -10.10 -1.38
C HIS A 500 10.78 -8.59 -1.47
N GLY A 501 10.26 -7.92 -2.51
CA GLY A 501 10.54 -6.51 -2.78
C GLY A 501 11.89 -6.20 -3.44
N LEU A 502 12.78 -7.19 -3.66
CA LEU A 502 14.05 -6.96 -4.35
C LEU A 502 13.85 -6.63 -5.84
N VAL A 503 13.04 -7.44 -6.52
CA VAL A 503 12.64 -7.22 -7.92
C VAL A 503 11.24 -6.58 -7.91
N PRO A 504 11.02 -5.46 -8.62
CA PRO A 504 9.71 -4.83 -8.67
C PRO A 504 8.70 -5.72 -9.38
N TYR A 505 7.48 -5.77 -8.84
CA TYR A 505 6.33 -6.48 -9.39
C TYR A 505 5.48 -5.59 -10.33
N THR A 506 5.85 -4.32 -10.50
CA THR A 506 5.17 -3.36 -11.38
C THR A 506 4.97 -3.90 -12.79
N GLY A 507 3.71 -3.95 -13.23
CA GLY A 507 3.30 -4.47 -14.53
C GLY A 507 3.17 -5.99 -14.61
N ALA A 508 3.32 -6.74 -13.52
CA ALA A 508 2.88 -8.13 -13.44
C ALA A 508 1.51 -8.22 -12.75
N MET A 509 0.63 -9.13 -13.22
CA MET A 509 -0.68 -9.37 -12.59
C MET A 509 -0.50 -9.89 -11.15
N PRO A 510 -0.99 -9.17 -10.12
CA PRO A 510 -0.88 -9.60 -8.72
C PRO A 510 -1.82 -10.76 -8.37
N ILE A 511 -1.42 -11.54 -7.37
CA ILE A 511 -2.29 -12.50 -6.69
C ILE A 511 -2.52 -12.04 -5.25
N GLU A 512 -1.42 -11.89 -4.51
CA GLU A 512 -1.42 -11.48 -3.11
C GLU A 512 -0.11 -10.76 -2.79
N GLN A 513 -0.20 -9.49 -2.39
CA GLN A 513 0.95 -8.59 -2.41
C GLN A 513 2.11 -9.03 -1.53
N THR A 514 1.82 -9.69 -0.41
CA THR A 514 2.82 -10.07 0.60
C THR A 514 3.62 -11.30 0.20
N ILE A 515 3.22 -11.99 -0.86
CA ILE A 515 3.89 -13.20 -1.37
C ILE A 515 4.20 -13.16 -2.87
N ASP A 516 3.85 -12.09 -3.57
CA ASP A 516 4.17 -11.89 -4.99
C ASP A 516 5.67 -11.65 -5.21
N HIS A 517 6.32 -12.49 -6.01
CA HIS A 517 7.72 -12.33 -6.43
C HIS A 517 7.87 -12.51 -7.94
N LEU A 518 8.85 -11.83 -8.54
CA LEU A 518 9.38 -12.14 -9.88
C LEU A 518 10.82 -12.60 -9.76
N GLY A 519 11.24 -13.51 -10.64
CA GLY A 519 12.59 -14.05 -10.62
C GLY A 519 13.04 -14.66 -11.95
N PRO A 520 14.36 -14.82 -12.14
CA PRO A 520 14.94 -15.39 -13.35
C PRO A 520 14.90 -16.92 -13.36
N VAL A 521 14.69 -17.48 -14.55
CA VAL A 521 14.86 -18.90 -14.89
C VAL A 521 15.86 -19.03 -16.02
N THR A 522 16.91 -19.85 -15.83
CA THR A 522 18.07 -19.93 -16.75
C THR A 522 18.68 -21.34 -16.80
N LYS A 523 19.54 -21.58 -17.78
CA LYS A 523 20.32 -22.82 -17.90
C LYS A 523 21.58 -22.88 -17.05
N THR A 524 22.08 -21.73 -16.62
CA THR A 524 23.30 -21.65 -15.82
C THR A 524 23.09 -20.71 -14.63
N VAL A 525 23.85 -20.94 -13.57
CA VAL A 525 23.90 -20.05 -12.40
C VAL A 525 24.43 -18.67 -12.79
N ALA A 526 25.40 -18.61 -13.71
CA ALA A 526 25.98 -17.37 -14.19
C ALA A 526 24.95 -16.47 -14.90
N ASP A 527 24.17 -17.03 -15.83
CA ASP A 527 23.08 -16.32 -16.49
C ASP A 527 21.99 -15.90 -15.49
N ASN A 528 21.73 -16.73 -14.47
CA ASN A 528 20.74 -16.43 -13.45
C ASN A 528 21.13 -15.19 -12.63
N ALA A 529 22.39 -15.15 -12.18
CA ALA A 529 22.95 -14.03 -11.41
C ALA A 529 23.00 -12.75 -12.25
N LEU A 530 23.44 -12.86 -13.52
CA LEU A 530 23.45 -11.74 -14.46
C LEU A 530 22.05 -11.16 -14.66
N LEU A 531 21.05 -12.00 -14.87
CA LEU A 531 19.68 -11.56 -15.07
C LEU A 531 19.12 -10.92 -13.79
N LEU A 532 19.33 -11.50 -12.61
CA LEU A 532 18.89 -10.87 -11.36
C LEU A 532 19.52 -9.48 -11.16
N GLU A 533 20.79 -9.30 -11.53
CA GLU A 533 21.51 -8.04 -11.43
C GLU A 533 20.86 -6.93 -12.28
N VAL A 534 20.29 -7.29 -13.43
CA VAL A 534 19.52 -6.36 -14.28
C VAL A 534 18.12 -6.10 -13.72
N LEU A 535 17.51 -7.11 -13.10
CA LEU A 535 16.13 -7.03 -12.60
C LEU A 535 16.00 -6.29 -11.27
N ALA A 536 16.99 -6.38 -10.38
CA ALA A 536 16.89 -5.95 -8.99
C ALA A 536 16.91 -4.42 -8.80
N GLY A 537 16.24 -3.94 -7.75
CA GLY A 537 16.31 -2.55 -7.28
C GLY A 537 14.99 -1.80 -7.33
N PRO A 538 14.90 -0.64 -6.64
CA PRO A 538 13.66 0.10 -6.49
C PRO A 538 13.21 0.71 -7.82
N ASP A 539 11.90 0.78 -8.06
CA ASP A 539 11.31 1.47 -9.21
C ASP A 539 10.45 2.68 -8.85
N GLY A 540 10.08 2.82 -7.57
CA GLY A 540 9.25 3.91 -7.07
C GLY A 540 7.76 3.76 -7.39
N LEU A 541 7.35 2.63 -7.96
CA LEU A 541 5.98 2.33 -8.41
C LEU A 541 5.38 1.12 -7.70
N ASP A 542 6.20 0.20 -7.18
CA ASP A 542 5.72 -0.99 -6.48
C ASP A 542 5.68 -0.81 -4.95
N PRO A 543 4.52 -0.95 -4.29
CA PRO A 543 4.39 -0.86 -2.82
C PRO A 543 5.18 -1.91 -2.06
N ARG A 544 5.60 -3.01 -2.70
CA ARG A 544 6.30 -4.14 -2.07
C ARG A 544 7.76 -3.81 -1.75
N GLN A 545 8.31 -2.75 -2.33
CA GLN A 545 9.74 -2.45 -2.23
C GLN A 545 10.06 -1.58 -1.01
N TYR A 546 10.41 -2.22 0.10
CA TYR A 546 10.80 -1.57 1.35
C TYR A 546 12.31 -1.24 1.38
N ASN A 547 12.76 -0.35 0.49
CA ASN A 547 14.17 0.05 0.35
C ASN A 547 15.12 -1.16 0.12
N PRO A 548 15.00 -1.85 -1.03
CA PRO A 548 15.73 -3.08 -1.29
C PRO A 548 17.24 -2.88 -1.35
N THR A 549 17.99 -3.84 -0.83
CA THR A 549 19.46 -3.89 -0.96
C THR A 549 19.84 -4.67 -2.21
N VAL A 550 20.59 -4.04 -3.11
CA VAL A 550 21.03 -4.63 -4.40
C VAL A 550 22.53 -4.88 -4.39
N TYR A 551 22.97 -5.93 -5.09
CA TYR A 551 24.37 -6.28 -5.27
C TYR A 551 24.68 -6.60 -6.73
N SER A 552 25.96 -6.60 -7.09
CA SER A 552 26.46 -7.21 -8.34
C SER A 552 26.52 -8.73 -8.16
N TYR A 553 25.41 -9.42 -8.40
CA TYR A 553 25.28 -10.86 -8.09
C TYR A 553 26.28 -11.74 -8.84
N THR A 554 26.75 -11.29 -10.00
CA THR A 554 27.80 -11.96 -10.78
C THR A 554 29.15 -12.04 -10.04
N GLU A 555 29.40 -11.15 -9.07
CA GLU A 555 30.62 -11.20 -8.25
C GLU A 555 30.65 -12.38 -7.28
N ALA A 556 29.53 -13.07 -7.05
CA ALA A 556 29.46 -14.27 -6.22
C ALA A 556 30.08 -15.49 -6.90
N LEU A 557 30.16 -15.49 -8.23
CA LEU A 557 30.63 -16.60 -9.04
C LEU A 557 32.12 -16.85 -8.78
N GLY A 558 32.54 -18.11 -8.86
CA GLY A 558 33.94 -18.53 -8.66
C GLY A 558 34.47 -18.49 -7.21
N ARG A 559 33.68 -18.01 -6.23
CA ARG A 559 34.12 -17.94 -4.82
C ARG A 559 34.22 -19.31 -4.11
N GLY A 560 33.66 -20.36 -4.71
CA GLY A 560 33.66 -21.73 -4.16
C GLY A 560 32.75 -21.90 -2.93
N ALA A 561 32.61 -23.13 -2.45
CA ALA A 561 31.78 -23.46 -1.28
C ALA A 561 32.59 -23.68 0.02
N HIS A 562 33.92 -23.61 -0.04
CA HIS A 562 34.78 -23.89 1.10
C HIS A 562 34.48 -22.97 2.29
N GLY A 563 34.19 -23.57 3.44
CA GLY A 563 33.90 -22.86 4.69
C GLY A 563 32.46 -22.37 4.84
N LEU A 564 31.60 -22.49 3.82
CA LEU A 564 30.17 -22.20 3.97
C LEU A 564 29.53 -23.16 4.96
N ARG A 565 28.65 -22.66 5.83
CA ARG A 565 27.84 -23.48 6.74
C ARG A 565 26.48 -23.70 6.10
N ILE A 566 26.14 -24.94 5.75
CA ILE A 566 24.87 -25.27 5.11
C ILE A 566 24.08 -26.18 6.05
N GLY A 567 22.88 -25.72 6.44
CA GLY A 567 21.98 -26.48 7.30
C GLY A 567 20.99 -27.30 6.47
N ILE A 568 21.03 -28.63 6.57
CA ILE A 568 20.00 -29.51 6.00
C ILE A 568 18.74 -29.37 6.85
N LEU A 569 17.68 -28.77 6.31
CA LEU A 569 16.44 -28.53 7.05
C LEU A 569 15.64 -29.83 7.13
N LYS A 570 15.62 -30.45 8.32
CA LYS A 570 15.00 -31.78 8.54
C LYS A 570 13.53 -31.85 8.11
N GLU A 571 12.77 -30.81 8.42
CA GLU A 571 11.34 -30.72 8.12
C GLU A 571 11.03 -30.64 6.62
N GLY A 572 12.06 -30.44 5.78
CA GLY A 572 11.93 -30.44 4.32
C GLY A 572 11.94 -31.84 3.69
N PHE A 573 12.20 -32.90 4.45
CA PHE A 573 12.31 -34.28 3.96
C PHE A 573 11.21 -35.17 4.55
N ALA A 574 11.01 -36.35 3.95
CA ALA A 574 10.08 -37.36 4.44
C ALA A 574 8.65 -36.85 4.68
N HIS A 575 8.17 -35.97 3.80
CA HIS A 575 6.75 -35.59 3.76
C HIS A 575 5.90 -36.84 3.49
N PRO A 576 4.61 -36.85 3.85
CA PRO A 576 3.74 -38.00 3.61
C PRO A 576 3.68 -38.47 2.15
N ASN A 577 3.97 -37.57 1.19
CA ASN A 577 4.04 -37.86 -0.23
C ASN A 577 5.46 -37.80 -0.80
N SER A 578 6.51 -37.73 0.02
CA SER A 578 7.89 -37.76 -0.46
C SER A 578 8.20 -39.07 -1.16
N GLU A 579 8.77 -38.97 -2.36
CA GLU A 579 9.39 -40.09 -3.05
C GLU A 579 10.81 -40.29 -2.50
N PRO A 580 11.17 -41.48 -1.97
CA PRO A 580 12.44 -41.69 -1.25
C PRO A 580 13.70 -41.40 -2.08
N ASP A 581 13.64 -41.63 -3.38
CA ASP A 581 14.74 -41.37 -4.31
C ASP A 581 14.98 -39.87 -4.53
N VAL A 582 13.94 -39.03 -4.43
CA VAL A 582 14.06 -37.56 -4.43
C VAL A 582 14.85 -37.09 -3.21
N ASP A 583 14.41 -37.51 -2.03
CA ASP A 583 15.07 -37.16 -0.76
C ASP A 583 16.53 -37.66 -0.77
N GLN A 584 16.77 -38.89 -1.22
CA GLN A 584 18.12 -39.47 -1.31
C GLN A 584 19.02 -38.68 -2.26
N LYS A 585 18.52 -38.25 -3.42
CA LYS A 585 19.31 -37.46 -4.39
C LYS A 585 19.69 -36.09 -3.84
N VAL A 586 18.80 -35.44 -3.11
CA VAL A 586 19.11 -34.16 -2.47
C VAL A 586 20.12 -34.32 -1.34
N LEU A 587 20.04 -35.42 -0.57
CA LEU A 587 21.07 -35.74 0.44
C LEU A 587 22.44 -36.04 -0.21
N GLN A 588 22.49 -36.70 -1.36
CA GLN A 588 23.72 -36.88 -2.14
C GLN A 588 24.31 -35.52 -2.58
N ALA A 589 23.46 -34.59 -2.99
CA ALA A 589 23.91 -33.23 -3.30
C ALA A 589 24.45 -32.49 -2.07
N ALA A 590 23.89 -32.75 -0.88
CA ALA A 590 24.44 -32.24 0.38
C ALA A 590 25.83 -32.83 0.70
N GLU A 591 26.08 -34.10 0.39
CA GLU A 591 27.44 -34.69 0.46
C GLU A 591 28.40 -34.02 -0.53
N ARG A 592 27.94 -33.71 -1.73
CA ARG A 592 28.75 -33.00 -2.72
C ARG A 592 29.22 -31.63 -2.21
N PHE A 593 28.37 -30.91 -1.48
CA PHE A 593 28.80 -29.68 -0.80
C PHE A 593 29.89 -29.91 0.25
N ARG A 594 29.86 -31.04 1.00
CA ARG A 594 30.94 -31.40 1.93
C ARG A 594 32.25 -31.64 1.18
N GLU A 595 32.22 -32.33 0.06
CA GLU A 595 33.39 -32.56 -0.80
C GLU A 595 33.98 -31.25 -1.35
N LEU A 596 33.12 -30.25 -1.63
CA LEU A 596 33.52 -28.90 -2.02
C LEU A 596 34.03 -28.03 -0.84
N GLY A 597 34.11 -28.60 0.36
CA GLY A 597 34.66 -27.95 1.56
C GLY A 597 33.65 -27.17 2.40
N ALA A 598 32.36 -27.30 2.15
CA ALA A 598 31.33 -26.73 3.02
C ALA A 598 31.17 -27.58 4.31
N ARG A 599 30.76 -26.93 5.39
CA ARG A 599 30.30 -27.60 6.62
C ARG A 599 28.80 -27.83 6.50
N VAL A 600 28.41 -29.09 6.32
CA VAL A 600 27.01 -29.45 6.11
C VAL A 600 26.50 -30.26 7.29
N GLU A 601 25.51 -29.72 7.98
CA GLU A 601 24.95 -30.27 9.22
C GLU A 601 23.43 -30.22 9.19
N ASP A 602 22.81 -31.09 9.97
CA ASP A 602 21.37 -31.09 10.18
C ASP A 602 20.92 -29.90 11.03
N VAL A 603 19.81 -29.26 10.63
CA VAL A 603 19.12 -28.23 11.41
C VAL A 603 17.62 -28.49 11.45
N SER A 604 16.98 -28.19 12.58
CA SER A 604 15.53 -28.33 12.76
C SER A 604 14.90 -26.96 12.93
N VAL A 605 13.87 -26.69 12.13
CA VAL A 605 12.95 -25.56 12.27
C VAL A 605 11.52 -26.10 12.16
N PRO A 606 10.94 -26.61 13.26
CA PRO A 606 9.60 -27.21 13.26
C PRO A 606 8.51 -26.29 12.72
N GLU A 607 8.68 -24.98 12.86
CA GLU A 607 7.79 -23.96 12.33
C GLU A 607 7.69 -23.97 10.79
N HIS A 608 8.48 -24.78 10.08
CA HIS A 608 8.33 -24.98 8.64
C HIS A 608 6.97 -25.57 8.26
N HIS A 609 6.44 -26.50 9.03
CA HIS A 609 5.09 -27.02 8.80
C HIS A 609 4.03 -25.95 9.09
N THR A 610 4.21 -25.17 10.17
CA THR A 610 3.30 -24.05 10.51
C THR A 610 3.32 -22.93 9.47
N ALA A 611 4.47 -22.69 8.83
CA ALA A 611 4.59 -21.71 7.77
C ALA A 611 3.71 -22.07 6.56
N MET A 612 3.53 -23.36 6.27
CA MET A 612 2.62 -23.81 5.22
C MET A 612 1.15 -23.49 5.55
N ASP A 613 0.73 -23.68 6.80
CA ASP A 613 -0.62 -23.31 7.26
C ASP A 613 -0.85 -21.80 7.16
N ALA A 614 0.14 -21.01 7.58
CA ALA A 614 0.08 -19.55 7.50
C ALA A 614 0.04 -19.07 6.05
N TRP A 615 0.90 -19.62 5.19
CA TRP A 615 0.89 -19.32 3.76
C TRP A 615 -0.47 -19.64 3.12
N THR A 616 -1.11 -20.75 3.51
CA THR A 616 -2.41 -21.15 2.98
C THR A 616 -3.47 -20.08 3.29
N ALA A 617 -3.59 -19.65 4.55
CA ALA A 617 -4.57 -18.62 4.90
C ALA A 617 -4.26 -17.25 4.25
N ILE A 618 -2.98 -16.85 4.20
CA ILE A 618 -2.55 -15.62 3.50
C ILE A 618 -2.96 -15.69 2.02
N THR A 619 -2.63 -16.78 1.35
CA THR A 619 -2.89 -16.96 -0.08
C THR A 619 -4.38 -17.01 -0.38
N LEU A 620 -5.15 -17.83 0.33
CA LEU A 620 -6.56 -18.09 -0.01
C LEU A 620 -7.49 -16.92 0.33
N GLU A 621 -7.31 -16.28 1.49
CA GLU A 621 -8.08 -15.08 1.81
C GLU A 621 -7.58 -13.86 1.03
N GLY A 622 -6.25 -13.75 0.83
CA GLY A 622 -5.65 -12.64 0.10
C GLY A 622 -5.95 -12.66 -1.41
N LEU A 623 -5.92 -13.82 -2.07
CA LEU A 623 -6.32 -13.93 -3.47
C LEU A 623 -7.82 -13.64 -3.64
N GLN A 624 -8.65 -14.05 -2.67
CA GLN A 624 -10.09 -13.82 -2.78
C GLN A 624 -10.40 -12.33 -2.69
N ASP A 625 -9.75 -11.60 -1.78
CA ASP A 625 -9.91 -10.15 -1.64
C ASP A 625 -9.25 -9.38 -2.79
N GLY A 626 -7.95 -9.60 -3.01
CA GLY A 626 -7.14 -8.82 -3.95
C GLY A 626 -7.33 -9.25 -5.41
N MET A 627 -7.15 -10.54 -5.71
CA MET A 627 -7.16 -11.03 -7.09
C MET A 627 -8.58 -11.15 -7.65
N MET A 628 -9.49 -11.78 -6.91
CA MET A 628 -10.85 -12.01 -7.41
C MET A 628 -11.74 -10.80 -7.19
N TRP A 629 -12.01 -10.40 -5.93
CA TRP A 629 -12.90 -9.26 -5.68
C TRP A 629 -12.30 -7.91 -6.08
N GLY A 630 -10.98 -7.76 -5.93
CA GLY A 630 -10.21 -6.59 -6.32
C GLY A 630 -9.72 -6.58 -7.78
N ASN A 631 -10.13 -7.56 -8.59
CA ASN A 631 -9.80 -7.67 -10.02
C ASN A 631 -8.29 -7.55 -10.29
N SER A 632 -7.48 -8.35 -9.59
CA SER A 632 -6.00 -8.37 -9.62
C SER A 632 -5.31 -7.13 -9.08
N THR A 633 -5.90 -5.94 -9.18
CA THR A 633 -5.27 -4.71 -8.69
C THR A 633 -5.45 -4.50 -7.19
N GLY A 634 -6.55 -4.97 -6.59
CA GLY A 634 -6.86 -4.69 -5.18
C GLY A 634 -6.97 -3.19 -4.89
N THR A 635 -6.88 -2.81 -3.62
CA THR A 635 -6.92 -1.40 -3.17
C THR A 635 -6.02 -1.21 -1.93
N ASN A 636 -5.94 0.01 -1.39
CA ASN A 636 -5.28 0.36 -0.12
C ASN A 636 -3.75 0.39 -0.11
N TYR A 637 -3.12 0.70 -1.25
CA TYR A 637 -1.67 0.92 -1.35
C TYR A 637 -1.34 2.02 -2.37
N LYS A 638 -0.11 2.54 -2.31
CA LYS A 638 0.42 3.49 -3.29
C LYS A 638 1.20 2.72 -4.35
N GLY A 639 0.99 3.04 -5.62
CA GLY A 639 1.76 2.44 -6.71
C GLY A 639 1.14 2.71 -8.07
N LEU A 640 1.68 2.05 -9.10
CA LEU A 640 1.09 2.07 -10.44
C LEU A 640 -0.10 1.11 -10.54
N PHE A 641 -1.22 1.61 -11.03
CA PHE A 641 -2.42 0.82 -11.34
C PHE A 641 -2.69 0.85 -12.85
N LEU A 642 -3.34 -0.19 -13.37
CA LEU A 642 -3.79 -0.27 -14.76
C LEU A 642 -5.32 -0.41 -14.78
N PRO A 643 -6.07 0.70 -14.91
CA PRO A 643 -7.53 0.65 -14.97
C PRO A 643 -8.05 -0.27 -16.08
N SER A 644 -7.40 -0.29 -17.24
CA SER A 644 -7.72 -1.19 -18.37
C SER A 644 -7.66 -2.68 -17.98
N MET A 645 -6.66 -3.07 -17.19
CA MET A 645 -6.54 -4.43 -16.66
C MET A 645 -7.66 -4.74 -15.67
N THR A 646 -7.95 -3.81 -14.76
CA THR A 646 -9.04 -3.93 -13.78
C THR A 646 -10.38 -4.15 -14.49
N ASP A 647 -10.65 -3.36 -15.53
CA ASP A 647 -11.87 -3.42 -16.32
C ASP A 647 -11.98 -4.73 -17.09
N HIS A 648 -10.90 -5.17 -17.74
CA HIS A 648 -10.89 -6.44 -18.47
C HIS A 648 -11.07 -7.63 -17.53
N MET A 649 -10.35 -7.64 -16.40
CA MET A 649 -10.45 -8.69 -15.38
C MET A 649 -11.86 -8.78 -14.78
N SER A 650 -12.56 -7.65 -14.61
CA SER A 650 -13.89 -7.59 -13.97
C SER A 650 -14.95 -8.53 -14.57
N GLN A 651 -14.75 -8.96 -15.83
CA GLN A 651 -15.62 -9.87 -16.56
C GLN A 651 -15.68 -11.28 -15.94
N TRP A 652 -14.72 -11.65 -15.09
CA TRP A 652 -14.63 -12.98 -14.48
C TRP A 652 -15.93 -13.41 -13.78
N LYS A 653 -16.66 -12.47 -13.18
CA LYS A 653 -17.88 -12.77 -12.41
C LYS A 653 -18.97 -13.40 -13.27
N ASN A 654 -19.07 -12.99 -14.53
CA ASN A 654 -20.07 -13.51 -15.47
C ASN A 654 -19.57 -14.76 -16.22
N ARG A 655 -18.32 -15.16 -16.00
CA ARG A 655 -17.62 -16.25 -16.69
C ARG A 655 -16.94 -17.21 -15.70
N ALA A 656 -17.37 -17.22 -14.44
CA ALA A 656 -16.71 -17.94 -13.35
C ALA A 656 -16.68 -19.46 -13.57
N ASP A 657 -17.60 -20.00 -14.37
CA ASP A 657 -17.62 -21.41 -14.75
C ASP A 657 -16.42 -21.83 -15.61
N GLU A 658 -15.74 -20.88 -16.26
CA GLU A 658 -14.53 -21.13 -17.06
C GLU A 658 -13.25 -21.26 -16.21
N LEU A 659 -13.30 -20.85 -14.93
CA LEU A 659 -12.13 -20.91 -14.04
C LEU A 659 -11.73 -22.35 -13.75
N SER A 660 -10.42 -22.57 -13.54
CA SER A 660 -9.88 -23.90 -13.23
C SER A 660 -10.46 -24.45 -11.92
N HIS A 661 -10.51 -25.78 -11.80
CA HIS A 661 -11.01 -26.41 -10.59
C HIS A 661 -10.11 -26.15 -9.37
N SER A 662 -8.80 -25.96 -9.56
CA SER A 662 -7.88 -25.57 -8.48
C SER A 662 -8.20 -24.17 -7.96
N LEU A 663 -8.41 -23.19 -8.85
CA LEU A 663 -8.78 -21.84 -8.46
C LEU A 663 -10.16 -21.80 -7.76
N LYS A 664 -11.16 -22.53 -8.29
CA LYS A 664 -12.48 -22.62 -7.64
C LYS A 664 -12.39 -23.17 -6.21
N ALA A 665 -11.58 -24.20 -5.98
CA ALA A 665 -11.35 -24.75 -4.64
C ALA A 665 -10.76 -23.68 -3.70
N CYS A 666 -9.76 -22.93 -4.17
CA CYS A 666 -9.18 -21.81 -3.44
C CYS A 666 -10.21 -20.72 -3.11
N MET A 667 -11.02 -20.32 -4.10
CA MET A 667 -12.06 -19.29 -3.95
C MET A 667 -13.11 -19.69 -2.91
N PHE A 668 -13.57 -20.95 -2.90
CA PHE A 668 -14.56 -21.39 -1.91
C PHE A 668 -14.03 -21.29 -0.48
N VAL A 669 -12.78 -21.67 -0.25
CA VAL A 669 -12.16 -21.56 1.08
C VAL A 669 -11.96 -20.10 1.47
N GLY A 670 -11.43 -19.27 0.57
CA GLY A 670 -11.23 -17.84 0.80
C GLY A 670 -12.55 -17.11 1.11
N GLU A 671 -13.58 -17.32 0.29
CA GLU A 671 -14.90 -16.71 0.48
C GLU A 671 -15.53 -17.17 1.80
N HIS A 672 -15.44 -18.46 2.13
CA HIS A 672 -15.97 -18.99 3.39
C HIS A 672 -15.26 -18.36 4.60
N ALA A 673 -13.92 -18.30 4.57
CA ALA A 673 -13.10 -17.70 5.62
C ALA A 673 -13.46 -16.22 5.85
N GLN A 674 -13.56 -15.45 4.77
CA GLN A 674 -13.92 -14.04 4.84
C GLN A 674 -15.34 -13.81 5.35
N ARG A 675 -16.33 -14.56 4.85
CA ARG A 675 -17.75 -14.37 5.21
C ARG A 675 -18.09 -14.85 6.60
N GLN A 676 -17.61 -16.03 6.99
CA GLN A 676 -17.97 -16.65 8.27
C GLN A 676 -17.04 -16.22 9.41
N TYR A 677 -15.77 -15.97 9.11
CA TYR A 677 -14.75 -15.65 10.10
C TYR A 677 -14.15 -14.24 9.94
N ARG A 678 -14.75 -13.41 9.09
CA ARG A 678 -14.50 -11.95 9.00
C ARG A 678 -13.05 -11.60 8.68
N GLY A 679 -12.36 -12.43 7.89
CA GLY A 679 -10.96 -12.20 7.54
C GLY A 679 -9.97 -12.41 8.70
N ARG A 680 -10.43 -12.94 9.84
CA ARG A 680 -9.61 -13.07 11.07
C ARG A 680 -8.37 -13.93 10.83
N PHE A 681 -8.49 -14.97 10.02
CA PHE A 681 -7.42 -15.94 9.84
C PHE A 681 -6.30 -15.38 8.98
N TYR A 682 -6.58 -14.52 8.00
CA TYR A 682 -5.56 -13.77 7.28
C TYR A 682 -4.66 -12.97 8.23
N GLY A 683 -5.25 -12.15 9.12
CA GLY A 683 -4.48 -11.38 10.11
C GLY A 683 -3.71 -12.26 11.11
N LYS A 684 -4.29 -13.40 11.52
CA LYS A 684 -3.58 -14.38 12.37
C LYS A 684 -2.40 -15.01 11.61
N ALA A 685 -2.59 -15.36 10.35
CA ALA A 685 -1.60 -16.00 9.51
C ALA A 685 -0.41 -15.07 9.24
N GLN A 686 -0.65 -13.79 8.96
CA GLN A 686 0.42 -12.79 8.86
C GLN A 686 1.27 -12.71 10.14
N ASN A 687 0.62 -12.71 11.31
CA ASN A 687 1.31 -12.73 12.61
C ASN A 687 2.15 -13.99 12.83
N ILE A 688 1.63 -15.15 12.41
CA ILE A 688 2.32 -16.44 12.52
C ILE A 688 3.48 -16.51 11.53
N MET A 689 3.29 -16.11 10.27
CA MET A 689 4.34 -16.11 9.25
C MET A 689 5.53 -15.25 9.68
N ARG A 690 5.29 -14.10 10.30
CA ARG A 690 6.35 -13.30 10.93
C ARG A 690 7.16 -14.10 11.95
N LYS A 691 6.51 -14.93 12.77
CA LYS A 691 7.18 -15.80 13.75
C LYS A 691 7.89 -16.99 13.12
N CYS A 692 7.36 -17.58 12.06
CA CYS A 692 8.07 -18.58 11.27
C CYS A 692 9.36 -17.97 10.66
N ASN A 693 9.29 -16.76 10.11
CA ASN A 693 10.46 -16.04 9.60
C ASN A 693 11.50 -15.75 10.69
N ASP A 694 11.08 -15.31 11.89
CA ASP A 694 12.00 -15.12 13.03
C ASP A 694 12.83 -16.41 13.30
N ARG A 695 12.22 -17.59 13.13
CA ARG A 695 12.85 -18.90 13.35
C ARG A 695 13.79 -19.30 12.24
N TYR A 696 13.42 -19.11 10.98
CA TYR A 696 14.34 -19.30 9.86
C TYR A 696 15.56 -18.38 9.97
N LEU A 697 15.34 -17.09 10.29
CA LEU A 697 16.42 -16.13 10.46
C LEU A 697 17.31 -16.48 11.67
N ALA A 698 16.77 -17.11 12.72
CA ALA A 698 17.58 -17.62 13.81
C ALA A 698 18.50 -18.78 13.36
N ALA A 699 18.00 -19.70 12.55
CA ALA A 699 18.82 -20.75 11.94
C ALA A 699 19.89 -20.16 10.99
N LEU A 700 19.52 -19.18 10.16
CA LEU A 700 20.40 -18.49 9.22
C LEU A 700 21.43 -17.53 9.88
N LYS A 701 21.42 -17.39 11.21
CA LYS A 701 22.55 -16.83 11.96
C LYS A 701 23.65 -17.86 12.20
N GLN A 702 23.26 -19.13 12.35
CA GLN A 702 24.17 -20.26 12.58
C GLN A 702 24.68 -20.87 11.28
N TYR A 703 23.83 -20.86 10.25
CA TYR A 703 24.13 -21.35 8.91
C TYR A 703 24.09 -20.21 7.91
N ASP A 704 24.92 -20.31 6.88
CA ASP A 704 24.95 -19.36 5.78
C ASP A 704 23.79 -19.59 4.82
N LEU A 705 23.37 -20.86 4.65
CA LEU A 705 22.25 -21.29 3.83
C LEU A 705 21.49 -22.46 4.49
N LEU A 706 20.21 -22.60 4.18
CA LEU A 706 19.46 -23.83 4.39
C LEU A 706 19.37 -24.62 3.08
N LEU A 707 19.37 -25.95 3.19
CA LEU A 707 19.27 -26.90 2.08
C LEU A 707 18.13 -27.91 2.34
N LEU A 708 17.30 -28.14 1.32
CA LEU A 708 16.21 -29.11 1.33
C LEU A 708 15.80 -29.48 -0.11
N PRO A 709 14.96 -30.51 -0.33
CA PRO A 709 14.40 -30.79 -1.65
C PRO A 709 13.53 -29.61 -2.11
N THR A 710 13.61 -29.24 -3.38
CA THR A 710 12.67 -28.24 -3.92
C THR A 710 11.26 -28.79 -3.88
N LEU A 711 11.09 -30.06 -4.30
CA LEU A 711 9.81 -30.76 -4.35
C LEU A 711 9.97 -32.12 -3.66
N PRO A 712 8.92 -32.64 -3.01
CA PRO A 712 8.94 -33.97 -2.41
C PRO A 712 8.81 -35.10 -3.46
N VAL A 713 8.38 -34.77 -4.68
CA VAL A 713 8.08 -35.74 -5.75
C VAL A 713 8.75 -35.35 -7.06
N LYS A 714 9.04 -36.35 -7.91
CA LYS A 714 9.41 -36.14 -9.31
C LYS A 714 8.25 -35.50 -10.10
N PRO A 715 8.51 -34.93 -11.30
CA PRO A 715 7.45 -34.55 -12.22
C PRO A 715 6.41 -35.66 -12.37
N GLN A 716 5.15 -35.32 -12.12
CA GLN A 716 4.05 -36.28 -12.19
C GLN A 716 3.40 -36.26 -13.59
N PRO A 717 2.74 -37.35 -14.03
CA PRO A 717 1.97 -37.32 -15.27
C PRO A 717 0.84 -36.29 -15.19
N HIS A 718 0.50 -35.67 -16.32
CA HIS A 718 -0.70 -34.84 -16.36
C HIS A 718 -1.93 -35.67 -15.98
N PRO A 719 -2.89 -35.07 -15.25
CA PRO A 719 -4.14 -35.75 -14.99
C PRO A 719 -4.88 -36.03 -16.32
N PRO A 720 -5.51 -37.20 -16.49
CA PRO A 720 -6.41 -37.45 -17.61
C PRO A 720 -7.52 -36.40 -17.70
N ALA A 721 -8.01 -36.12 -18.91
CA ALA A 721 -9.05 -35.11 -19.14
C ALA A 721 -10.37 -35.42 -18.39
N ASP A 722 -10.65 -36.70 -18.15
CA ASP A 722 -11.82 -37.23 -17.44
C ASP A 722 -11.53 -37.60 -15.98
N CYS A 723 -10.41 -37.15 -15.42
CA CYS A 723 -10.06 -37.43 -14.03
C CYS A 723 -11.07 -36.86 -13.02
N SER A 724 -11.06 -37.39 -11.79
CA SER A 724 -11.86 -36.81 -10.71
C SER A 724 -11.38 -35.41 -10.33
N LEU A 725 -12.30 -34.56 -9.86
CA LEU A 725 -11.96 -33.23 -9.33
C LEU A 725 -10.88 -33.32 -8.23
N SER A 726 -10.94 -34.36 -7.39
CA SER A 726 -9.94 -34.59 -6.34
C SER A 726 -8.55 -34.77 -6.93
N LEU A 727 -8.40 -35.62 -7.95
CA LEU A 727 -7.10 -35.82 -8.61
C LEU A 727 -6.64 -34.55 -9.33
N TYR A 728 -7.52 -33.84 -10.02
CA TYR A 728 -7.19 -32.59 -10.69
C TYR A 728 -6.60 -31.56 -9.72
N VAL A 729 -7.25 -31.36 -8.57
CA VAL A 729 -6.84 -30.39 -7.54
C VAL A 729 -5.59 -30.88 -6.81
N GLN A 730 -5.50 -32.17 -6.50
CA GLN A 730 -4.30 -32.77 -5.91
C GLN A 730 -3.06 -32.51 -6.79
N ARG A 731 -3.14 -32.78 -8.10
CA ARG A 731 -2.05 -32.52 -9.05
C ARG A 731 -1.64 -31.05 -9.14
N ALA A 732 -2.49 -30.13 -8.69
CA ALA A 732 -2.17 -28.71 -8.67
C ALA A 732 -1.37 -28.28 -7.43
N PHE A 733 -1.40 -29.04 -6.32
CA PHE A 733 -0.85 -28.57 -5.04
C PHE A 733 0.05 -29.57 -4.29
N GLU A 734 0.15 -30.83 -4.72
CA GLU A 734 0.88 -31.87 -3.99
C GLU A 734 2.39 -31.62 -3.78
N MET A 735 2.99 -30.67 -4.51
CA MET A 735 4.43 -30.39 -4.48
C MET A 735 4.84 -29.16 -3.66
N THR A 736 3.90 -28.37 -3.11
CA THR A 736 4.19 -27.01 -2.62
C THR A 736 4.80 -26.95 -1.22
N ALA A 737 4.82 -28.07 -0.47
CA ALA A 737 5.12 -28.12 0.96
C ALA A 737 6.45 -27.42 1.33
N ASN A 738 7.50 -27.61 0.52
CA ASN A 738 8.81 -27.00 0.78
C ASN A 738 8.94 -25.58 0.23
N THR A 739 8.24 -25.24 -0.86
CA THR A 739 8.46 -23.99 -1.58
C THR A 739 7.65 -22.84 -1.01
N ALA A 740 6.36 -23.06 -0.73
CA ALA A 740 5.42 -22.05 -0.25
C ALA A 740 5.83 -21.36 1.07
N PRO A 741 6.38 -22.06 2.08
CA PRO A 741 6.86 -21.42 3.32
C PRO A 741 7.82 -20.25 3.11
N PHE A 742 8.67 -20.29 2.07
CA PHE A 742 9.68 -19.25 1.82
C PHE A 742 9.13 -18.06 1.03
N ASN A 743 7.88 -18.10 0.58
CA ASN A 743 7.21 -16.91 0.04
C ASN A 743 6.89 -15.88 1.12
N GLY A 744 7.07 -16.21 2.41
CA GLY A 744 7.07 -15.25 3.52
C GLY A 744 8.20 -14.22 3.48
N GLY A 745 9.13 -14.27 2.52
CA GLY A 745 10.04 -13.17 2.21
C GLY A 745 11.47 -13.56 1.87
N LEU A 746 11.93 -14.74 2.30
CA LEU A 746 13.33 -15.17 2.18
C LEU A 746 13.69 -15.57 0.74
N PRO A 747 14.89 -15.23 0.24
CA PRO A 747 15.35 -15.68 -1.08
C PRO A 747 15.59 -17.19 -1.09
N ALA A 748 15.17 -17.84 -2.17
CA ALA A 748 15.31 -19.27 -2.36
C ALA A 748 15.56 -19.61 -3.83
N MET A 749 16.55 -20.45 -4.10
CA MET A 749 16.89 -20.89 -5.45
C MET A 749 16.74 -22.39 -5.57
N SER A 750 16.03 -22.84 -6.61
CA SER A 750 16.08 -24.23 -7.06
C SER A 750 17.21 -24.39 -8.07
N LEU A 751 18.00 -25.45 -7.90
CA LEU A 751 18.96 -25.90 -8.90
C LEU A 751 18.84 -27.42 -9.09
N PRO A 752 19.03 -27.92 -10.32
CA PRO A 752 18.93 -29.34 -10.60
C PRO A 752 20.11 -30.09 -9.95
N CYS A 753 19.84 -31.27 -9.40
CA CYS A 753 20.81 -32.04 -8.63
C CYS A 753 20.81 -33.54 -8.90
N GLY A 754 20.06 -33.99 -9.91
CA GLY A 754 19.99 -35.40 -10.27
C GLY A 754 18.86 -35.71 -11.23
N LEU A 755 18.91 -36.91 -11.78
CA LEU A 755 17.80 -37.55 -12.48
C LEU A 755 17.31 -38.77 -11.68
N SER A 756 16.01 -39.02 -11.74
CA SER A 756 15.44 -40.32 -11.40
C SER A 756 14.37 -40.69 -12.41
N GLU A 757 14.45 -41.92 -12.94
CA GLU A 757 13.59 -42.39 -14.02
C GLU A 757 13.57 -41.46 -15.26
N GLY A 758 14.70 -40.78 -15.51
CA GLY A 758 14.84 -39.81 -16.60
C GLY A 758 14.17 -38.47 -16.35
N LEU A 759 13.68 -38.21 -15.13
CA LEU A 759 13.06 -36.96 -14.73
C LEU A 759 13.96 -36.15 -13.78
N PRO A 760 14.05 -34.82 -13.94
CA PRO A 760 14.86 -33.97 -13.06
C PRO A 760 14.38 -33.92 -11.61
N ILE A 761 15.35 -33.81 -10.70
CA ILE A 761 15.19 -33.53 -9.28
C ILE A 761 15.93 -32.23 -8.96
N GLY A 762 15.30 -31.34 -8.20
CA GLY A 762 15.89 -30.08 -7.76
C GLY A 762 16.14 -30.03 -6.26
N LEU A 763 17.33 -29.55 -5.86
CA LEU A 763 17.59 -29.10 -4.50
C LEU A 763 17.30 -27.60 -4.38
N MET A 764 16.93 -27.14 -3.19
CA MET A 764 16.67 -25.75 -2.89
C MET A 764 17.67 -25.20 -1.88
N LEU A 765 18.26 -24.06 -2.19
CA LEU A 765 19.09 -23.27 -1.27
C LEU A 765 18.31 -22.03 -0.82
N VAL A 766 18.25 -21.79 0.48
CA VAL A 766 17.55 -20.64 1.08
C VAL A 766 18.53 -19.80 1.88
N GLY A 767 18.50 -18.48 1.67
CA GLY A 767 19.36 -17.52 2.35
C GLY A 767 18.58 -16.57 3.27
N PRO A 768 19.27 -15.73 4.08
CA PRO A 768 18.62 -14.64 4.79
C PRO A 768 18.12 -13.57 3.80
N ASN A 769 17.32 -12.62 4.27
CA ASN A 769 16.93 -11.45 3.46
C ASN A 769 18.18 -10.79 2.84
N TYR A 770 18.13 -10.54 1.54
CA TYR A 770 19.24 -10.02 0.73
C TYR A 770 20.48 -10.92 0.72
N GLY A 771 20.30 -12.23 0.94
CA GLY A 771 21.34 -13.25 1.00
C GLY A 771 21.69 -13.93 -0.33
N GLU A 772 21.20 -13.41 -1.47
CA GLU A 772 21.35 -14.01 -2.79
C GLU A 772 22.81 -14.23 -3.19
N MET A 773 23.74 -13.36 -2.75
CA MET A 773 25.18 -13.52 -2.98
C MET A 773 25.71 -14.87 -2.49
N LYS A 774 25.27 -15.34 -1.30
CA LYS A 774 25.70 -16.63 -0.76
C LYS A 774 25.03 -17.80 -1.50
N ILE A 775 23.77 -17.62 -1.90
CA ILE A 775 23.05 -18.60 -2.71
C ILE A 775 23.78 -18.81 -4.04
N TYR A 776 24.11 -17.74 -4.77
CA TYR A 776 24.82 -17.83 -6.04
C TYR A 776 26.24 -18.39 -5.89
N GLN A 777 26.95 -18.01 -4.83
CA GLN A 777 28.26 -18.59 -4.52
C GLN A 777 28.18 -20.13 -4.38
N ALA A 778 27.23 -20.63 -3.59
CA ALA A 778 27.06 -22.07 -3.38
C ALA A 778 26.54 -22.78 -4.64
N ALA A 779 25.51 -22.22 -5.30
CA ALA A 779 24.94 -22.79 -6.51
C ALA A 779 25.98 -22.91 -7.63
N HIS A 780 26.81 -21.88 -7.83
CA HIS A 780 27.87 -21.90 -8.84
C HIS A 780 28.94 -22.93 -8.48
N ALA A 781 29.33 -23.03 -7.20
CA ALA A 781 30.28 -24.06 -6.78
C ALA A 781 29.74 -25.48 -7.03
N PHE A 782 28.44 -25.71 -6.80
CA PHE A 782 27.79 -26.99 -7.09
C PHE A 782 27.73 -27.29 -8.60
N GLU A 783 27.29 -26.32 -9.41
CA GLU A 783 27.26 -26.42 -10.88
C GLU A 783 28.65 -26.73 -11.47
N GLN A 784 29.70 -26.09 -10.98
CA GLN A 784 31.08 -26.33 -11.44
C GLN A 784 31.65 -27.68 -10.96
N SER A 785 30.95 -28.39 -10.07
CA SER A 785 31.42 -29.66 -9.54
C SER A 785 31.15 -30.85 -10.47
N GLY A 786 30.29 -30.69 -11.49
CA GLY A 786 30.01 -31.73 -12.48
C GLY A 786 28.67 -31.52 -13.18
N ASP A 787 28.34 -32.38 -14.16
CA ASP A 787 27.00 -32.41 -14.73
C ASP A 787 26.04 -33.06 -13.74
N TRP A 788 25.04 -32.31 -13.28
CA TRP A 788 24.03 -32.79 -12.33
C TRP A 788 23.23 -34.00 -12.85
N ARG A 789 23.20 -34.23 -14.17
CA ARG A 789 22.52 -35.38 -14.78
C ARG A 789 23.19 -36.71 -14.44
N ASP A 790 24.49 -36.66 -14.14
CA ASP A 790 25.32 -37.82 -13.80
C ASP A 790 25.54 -37.96 -12.28
N MET A 791 25.02 -37.01 -11.47
CA MET A 791 25.12 -37.00 -10.00
C MET A 791 24.11 -37.92 -9.32
#